data_AF-A0A397B589-F1
#
_entry.id   AF-A0A397B589-F1
#
_cell.length_a   1.000
_cell.length_b   1.000
_cell.length_c   1.000
_cell.angle_alpha   90.00
_cell.angle_beta   90.00
_cell.angle_gamma   90.00
#
_symmetry.space_group_name_H-M   'P 1'
#
loop_
_entity.id
_entity.type
_entity.pdbx_description
1 polymer ?
#
loop_
_entity_poly.entity_id
_entity_poly.type
_entity_poly.pdbx_seq_one_letter_code
_entity_poly.pdbx_strand_id
1 'polypeptide(L)'
;MHIIVAMYLVMWATLLQTALDADLVSVRVYQPLVTSVVYVITATLHLYAVYSVVVSECKQRPLSQKVGPSIDAIAPQSRIALFDLDNWYDHSIILFNLIEIACASTQATTMFRTIVEPAKVVSYAIVVVLYIVLSPLILFVRNTQAKTSLVNVADSILSFTLSCGHPFAAVVFQLSDYVLVHPALEHDNLWSTQTLVLTRQLLPSTFVHLCSILGLHVGTYLALRRVMNTSHHIHLALTAVTEKKPPVAPVTRTRTARVKQTLHLLVHASRSSLQDQLKLSRKKRLLLRVNLVVNMTLGMASIIVITRSMVRRTHCPEYCRAYSRPLFDLSCHCAYVEVNCVLQGIVDPLPLLDPAIVGTNALYMEISRCDLSSGLPAASLAPFQDLSKLLILYSNMTSWDEPLPPGVNHVIVRRSRLQSVPSALGGPISPSLVSIFIEHCDLHEVSERVMQSWRNVRQLHLVNVSLQDVPAALLQLLHLEELNLQSNRIATLPSPWLVDDSAKVTSSALRLVLLGGNRLVQVPWALAKRSAVVDLSGNPIPPSTTSLADMASLLEARRILWISMAAVAILGSVVGIGLSKHMPPYMDNLGLRRTYQRTYRTSIFFVLVSLLHGGLEWILSVPLGREFHVRNLIYTLAMQYVFFFNIAAPLRHLALSSQAMTSVVTTTSKAASRMKELEQYLRSNHGLPTFMTFCQRDFRTEELRAWQLVEQFKQRLVSARKLLTTCLVPQCALACPTSVKWGPTYVARLESWLRRDEDIVGNEVPTTFFDEFQAALLEA
;
A
#
# COMPACT_ATOMS: atom_id res chain seq x y z
N MET A 1 -10.09 -0.51 -3.86
CA MET A 1 -8.96 -0.90 -4.73
C MET A 1 -8.28 0.30 -5.39
N HIS A 2 -8.97 1.15 -6.18
CA HIS A 2 -8.35 2.36 -6.79
C HIS A 2 -7.54 3.22 -5.81
N ILE A 3 -8.11 3.54 -4.63
CA ILE A 3 -7.42 4.33 -3.59
C ILE A 3 -6.14 3.65 -3.11
N ILE A 4 -6.17 2.32 -2.90
CA ILE A 4 -5.02 1.56 -2.41
C ILE A 4 -3.89 1.58 -3.45
N VAL A 5 -4.19 1.34 -4.73
CA VAL A 5 -3.20 1.40 -5.80
C VAL A 5 -2.61 2.81 -5.92
N ALA A 6 -3.45 3.85 -5.84
CA ALA A 6 -2.98 5.24 -5.87
C ALA A 6 -2.05 5.56 -4.69
N MET A 7 -2.41 5.16 -3.46
CA MET A 7 -1.55 5.34 -2.28
C MET A 7 -0.23 4.59 -2.41
N TYR A 8 -0.26 3.35 -2.90
CA TYR A 8 0.94 2.54 -3.14
C TYR A 8 1.89 3.22 -4.15
N LEU A 9 1.36 3.71 -5.26
CA LEU A 9 2.15 4.42 -6.27
C LEU A 9 2.71 5.75 -5.76
N VAL A 10 1.92 6.51 -5.00
CA VAL A 10 2.38 7.75 -4.35
C VAL A 10 3.48 7.46 -3.34
N MET A 11 3.34 6.42 -2.52
CA MET A 11 4.37 5.99 -1.57
C MET A 11 5.71 5.75 -2.28
N TRP A 12 5.73 4.95 -3.35
CA TRP A 12 6.96 4.73 -4.12
C TRP A 12 7.49 6.00 -4.79
N ALA A 13 6.61 6.84 -5.34
CA ALA A 13 7.02 8.11 -5.93
C ALA A 13 7.68 9.04 -4.90
N THR A 14 7.17 9.08 -3.66
CA THR A 14 7.76 9.85 -2.57
C THR A 14 9.08 9.26 -2.11
N LEU A 15 9.18 7.93 -1.95
CA LEU A 15 10.42 7.26 -1.59
C LEU A 15 11.53 7.56 -2.60
N LEU A 16 11.22 7.53 -3.90
CA LEU A 16 12.19 7.87 -4.95
C LEU A 16 12.67 9.32 -4.91
N GLN A 17 11.89 10.24 -4.35
CA GLN A 17 12.27 11.65 -4.22
C GLN A 17 13.00 11.95 -2.91
N THR A 18 12.85 11.11 -1.89
CA THR A 18 13.43 11.33 -0.54
C THR A 18 14.58 10.38 -0.19
N ALA A 19 14.78 9.30 -0.96
CA ALA A 19 15.83 8.32 -0.72
C ALA A 19 17.22 8.96 -0.78
N LEU A 20 18.16 8.40 0.00
CA LEU A 20 19.55 8.77 -0.13
C LEU A 20 20.02 8.41 -1.52
N ASP A 21 20.90 9.24 -2.03
CA ASP A 21 21.45 9.10 -3.35
C ASP A 21 22.22 7.77 -3.40
N ALA A 22 22.93 7.42 -2.31
CA ALA A 22 23.59 6.13 -2.12
C ALA A 22 22.66 4.91 -2.31
N ASP A 23 21.46 4.98 -1.72
CA ASP A 23 20.47 3.90 -1.80
C ASP A 23 19.94 3.72 -3.22
N LEU A 24 19.72 4.81 -3.95
CA LEU A 24 19.22 4.78 -5.33
C LEU A 24 20.21 4.06 -6.27
N VAL A 25 21.51 4.25 -6.06
CA VAL A 25 22.56 3.57 -6.82
C VAL A 25 22.63 2.09 -6.45
N SER A 26 22.50 1.75 -5.15
CA SER A 26 22.43 0.37 -4.68
C SER A 26 21.24 -0.40 -5.26
N VAL A 27 20.09 0.24 -5.38
CA VAL A 27 18.87 -0.36 -5.95
C VAL A 27 18.88 -0.37 -7.49
N ARG A 28 19.80 0.35 -8.16
CA ARG A 28 19.88 0.45 -9.63
C ARG A 28 18.56 0.88 -10.27
N VAL A 29 17.91 1.90 -9.71
CA VAL A 29 16.62 2.39 -10.21
C VAL A 29 16.79 3.02 -11.60
N TYR A 30 15.93 2.61 -12.54
CA TYR A 30 15.84 3.21 -13.87
C TYR A 30 15.29 4.64 -13.75
N GLN A 31 16.14 5.63 -14.06
CA GLN A 31 15.79 7.06 -14.11
C GLN A 31 14.79 7.47 -13.01
N PRO A 32 15.23 7.65 -11.74
CA PRO A 32 14.35 7.84 -10.59
C PRO A 32 13.28 8.93 -10.78
N LEU A 33 13.65 10.05 -11.43
CA LEU A 33 12.73 11.15 -11.75
C LEU A 33 11.63 10.71 -12.72
N VAL A 34 12.00 10.03 -13.82
CA VAL A 34 11.05 9.56 -14.84
C VAL A 34 10.11 8.53 -14.23
N THR A 35 10.64 7.57 -13.48
CA THR A 35 9.83 6.56 -12.77
C THR A 35 8.87 7.19 -11.78
N SER A 36 9.33 8.18 -10.99
CA SER A 36 8.48 8.93 -10.05
C SER A 36 7.33 9.66 -10.77
N VAL A 37 7.61 10.34 -11.89
CA VAL A 37 6.59 11.03 -12.70
C VAL A 37 5.56 10.04 -13.26
N VAL A 38 6.00 8.91 -13.82
CA VAL A 38 5.11 7.88 -14.35
C VAL A 38 4.19 7.30 -13.26
N TYR A 39 4.72 7.09 -12.06
CA TYR A 39 3.93 6.62 -10.91
C TYR A 39 2.89 7.67 -10.47
N VAL A 40 3.24 8.95 -10.43
CA VAL A 40 2.30 10.04 -10.12
C VAL A 40 1.20 10.14 -11.18
N ILE A 41 1.53 10.05 -12.47
CA ILE A 41 0.53 10.07 -13.56
C ILE A 41 -0.43 8.87 -13.42
N THR A 42 0.10 7.69 -13.13
CA THR A 42 -0.72 6.48 -12.97
C THR A 42 -1.59 6.58 -11.71
N ALA A 43 -1.08 7.13 -10.61
CA ALA A 43 -1.85 7.38 -9.40
C ALA A 43 -3.00 8.37 -9.63
N THR A 44 -2.76 9.46 -10.37
CA THR A 44 -3.80 10.44 -10.69
C THR A 44 -4.89 9.84 -11.59
N LEU A 45 -4.55 8.93 -12.51
CA LEU A 45 -5.52 8.17 -13.30
C LEU A 45 -6.46 7.34 -12.41
N HIS A 46 -5.93 6.64 -11.41
CA HIS A 46 -6.76 5.87 -10.46
C HIS A 46 -7.62 6.79 -9.57
N LEU A 47 -7.11 7.95 -9.14
CA LEU A 47 -7.87 8.93 -8.36
C LEU A 47 -8.97 9.60 -9.19
N TYR A 48 -8.70 9.90 -10.46
CA TYR A 48 -9.68 10.44 -11.39
C TYR A 48 -10.88 9.49 -11.56
N ALA A 49 -10.64 8.18 -11.64
CA ALA A 49 -11.72 7.19 -11.65
C ALA A 49 -12.62 7.31 -10.41
N VAL A 50 -12.04 7.46 -9.22
CA VAL A 50 -12.81 7.68 -7.98
C VAL A 50 -13.59 8.99 -8.03
N TYR A 51 -12.94 10.08 -8.44
CA TYR A 51 -13.58 11.38 -8.59
C TYR A 51 -14.79 11.33 -9.54
N SER A 52 -14.64 10.66 -10.69
CA SER A 52 -15.71 10.55 -11.68
C SER A 52 -16.96 9.86 -11.13
N VAL A 53 -16.80 8.86 -10.25
CA VAL A 53 -17.91 8.18 -9.56
C VAL A 53 -18.57 9.12 -8.56
N VAL A 54 -17.79 9.75 -7.67
CA VAL A 54 -18.30 10.65 -6.62
C VAL A 54 -19.07 11.83 -7.22
N VAL A 55 -18.56 12.44 -8.29
CA VAL A 55 -19.24 13.57 -8.97
C VAL A 55 -20.49 13.13 -9.71
N SER A 56 -20.49 11.94 -10.32
CA SER A 56 -21.68 11.42 -11.00
C SER A 56 -22.84 11.19 -10.03
N GLU A 57 -22.57 10.73 -8.81
CA GLU A 57 -23.57 10.60 -7.74
C GLU A 57 -24.03 11.95 -7.20
N CYS A 58 -23.12 12.94 -7.08
CA CYS A 58 -23.48 14.29 -6.65
C CYS A 58 -24.37 15.04 -7.65
N LYS A 59 -24.18 14.83 -8.97
CA LYS A 59 -24.99 15.47 -10.01
C LYS A 59 -26.39 14.84 -10.17
N GLN A 60 -26.63 13.65 -9.65
CA GLN A 60 -27.94 12.98 -9.70
C GLN A 60 -28.92 13.40 -8.59
N ARG A 61 -28.60 14.40 -7.76
CA ARG A 61 -29.60 15.06 -6.90
C ARG A 61 -30.35 16.11 -7.73
N PRO A 62 -31.68 16.00 -7.93
CA PRO A 62 -32.40 16.96 -8.73
C PRO A 62 -32.54 18.27 -7.93
N LEU A 63 -31.97 19.35 -8.46
CA LEU A 63 -32.52 20.68 -8.26
C LEU A 63 -33.96 20.64 -8.78
N SER A 64 -34.90 20.96 -7.90
CA SER A 64 -36.30 21.24 -8.20
C SER A 64 -36.43 22.15 -9.42
N GLN A 65 -36.61 21.55 -10.61
CA GLN A 65 -36.95 22.29 -11.81
C GLN A 65 -38.48 22.46 -11.82
N LYS A 66 -38.90 23.70 -11.53
CA LYS A 66 -40.28 24.14 -11.71
C LYS A 66 -40.74 23.78 -13.12
N VAL A 67 -41.86 23.07 -13.19
CA VAL A 67 -42.61 22.81 -14.41
C VAL A 67 -43.05 24.16 -14.99
N GLY A 68 -42.52 24.50 -16.16
CA GLY A 68 -43.10 25.45 -17.09
C GLY A 68 -43.40 24.71 -18.40
N PRO A 69 -44.51 25.00 -19.10
CA PRO A 69 -44.83 24.31 -20.33
C PRO A 69 -44.00 24.91 -21.45
N SER A 70 -43.42 24.08 -22.33
CA SER A 70 -43.72 24.11 -23.76
C SER A 70 -42.66 23.42 -24.65
N ILE A 71 -43.21 22.84 -25.72
CA ILE A 71 -42.66 22.53 -27.05
C ILE A 71 -41.87 21.22 -27.22
N ASP A 72 -42.58 20.28 -27.86
CA ASP A 72 -42.05 19.10 -28.54
C ASP A 72 -40.93 19.46 -29.54
N ALA A 73 -39.72 18.99 -29.25
CA ALA A 73 -38.67 18.84 -30.24
C ALA A 73 -38.31 17.36 -30.37
N ILE A 74 -38.90 16.71 -31.37
CA ILE A 74 -38.53 15.38 -31.84
C ILE A 74 -37.10 15.50 -32.42
N ALA A 75 -36.09 15.11 -31.64
CA ALA A 75 -34.75 14.85 -32.15
C ALA A 75 -34.65 13.39 -32.63
N PRO A 76 -34.17 13.12 -33.85
CA PRO A 76 -34.14 11.78 -34.41
C PRO A 76 -33.02 10.98 -33.74
N GLN A 77 -33.37 10.01 -32.89
CA GLN A 77 -32.40 9.00 -32.47
C GLN A 77 -32.04 8.11 -33.67
N SER A 78 -30.89 8.41 -34.27
CA SER A 78 -30.24 7.59 -35.28
C SER A 78 -29.96 6.20 -34.72
N ARG A 79 -30.79 5.22 -35.09
CA ARG A 79 -30.54 3.78 -34.96
C ARG A 79 -29.48 3.29 -35.95
N ILE A 80 -28.35 3.98 -36.04
CA ILE A 80 -27.22 3.60 -36.88
C ILE A 80 -25.97 3.73 -36.01
N ALA A 81 -25.24 2.62 -35.83
CA ALA A 81 -23.98 2.45 -35.06
C ALA A 81 -24.02 1.81 -33.64
N LEU A 82 -25.05 1.04 -33.25
CA LEU A 82 -24.99 0.25 -32.00
C LEU A 82 -24.41 -1.18 -32.15
N PHE A 83 -24.19 -1.66 -33.38
CA PHE A 83 -23.74 -3.06 -33.61
C PHE A 83 -22.24 -3.22 -33.90
N ASP A 84 -21.50 -2.13 -34.18
CA ASP A 84 -20.06 -2.21 -34.50
C ASP A 84 -19.15 -2.00 -33.27
N LEU A 85 -19.64 -1.34 -32.21
CA LEU A 85 -18.86 -1.11 -30.98
C LEU A 85 -18.62 -2.40 -30.17
N ASP A 86 -19.58 -3.33 -30.18
CA ASP A 86 -19.51 -4.58 -29.41
C ASP A 86 -18.49 -5.58 -30.00
N ASN A 87 -18.14 -5.42 -31.29
CA ASN A 87 -17.12 -6.22 -31.95
C ASN A 87 -15.70 -5.78 -31.59
N TRP A 88 -15.47 -4.47 -31.44
CA TRP A 88 -14.16 -3.93 -31.05
C TRP A 88 -13.87 -4.14 -29.56
N TYR A 89 -14.92 -4.20 -28.74
CA TYR A 89 -14.82 -4.35 -27.28
C TYR A 89 -14.22 -5.69 -26.85
N ASP A 90 -14.68 -6.82 -27.42
CA ASP A 90 -14.18 -8.16 -27.06
C ASP A 90 -12.73 -8.40 -27.52
N HIS A 91 -12.35 -7.89 -28.69
CA HIS A 91 -10.97 -7.97 -29.17
C HIS A 91 -10.01 -7.16 -28.29
N SER A 92 -10.46 -5.99 -27.82
CA SER A 92 -9.69 -5.16 -26.91
C SER A 92 -9.45 -5.86 -25.56
N ILE A 93 -10.47 -6.54 -25.01
CA ILE A 93 -10.33 -7.28 -23.74
C ILE A 93 -9.33 -8.42 -23.86
N ILE A 94 -9.41 -9.22 -24.94
CA ILE A 94 -8.46 -10.31 -25.17
C ILE A 94 -7.03 -9.76 -25.25
N LEU A 95 -6.84 -8.66 -25.99
CA LEU A 95 -5.53 -8.03 -26.13
C LEU A 95 -4.98 -7.54 -24.78
N PHE A 96 -5.79 -6.85 -23.98
CA PHE A 96 -5.37 -6.36 -22.66
C PHE A 96 -5.05 -7.50 -21.69
N ASN A 97 -5.85 -8.56 -21.66
CA ASN A 97 -5.56 -9.73 -20.83
C ASN A 97 -4.24 -10.41 -21.24
N LEU A 98 -3.97 -10.51 -22.55
CA LEU A 98 -2.70 -11.07 -23.04
C LEU A 98 -1.50 -10.19 -22.68
N ILE A 99 -1.64 -8.86 -22.76
CA ILE A 99 -0.61 -7.92 -22.29
C ILE A 99 -0.37 -8.10 -20.78
N GLU A 100 -1.44 -8.20 -19.99
CA GLU A 100 -1.34 -8.37 -18.55
C GLU A 100 -0.67 -9.71 -18.18
N ILE A 101 -1.02 -10.80 -18.87
CA ILE A 101 -0.35 -12.10 -18.74
C ILE A 101 1.14 -11.98 -19.09
N ALA A 102 1.49 -11.29 -20.18
CA ALA A 102 2.88 -11.11 -20.58
C ALA A 102 3.67 -10.30 -19.54
N CYS A 103 3.11 -9.21 -19.03
CA CYS A 103 3.70 -8.41 -17.96
C CYS A 103 3.87 -9.22 -16.67
N ALA A 104 2.82 -9.94 -16.24
CA ALA A 104 2.85 -10.76 -15.02
C ALA A 104 3.84 -11.93 -15.13
N SER A 105 3.92 -12.56 -16.31
CA SER A 105 4.87 -13.65 -16.57
C SER A 105 6.31 -13.16 -16.63
N THR A 106 6.53 -11.96 -17.17
CA THR A 106 7.83 -11.28 -17.15
C THR A 106 8.25 -11.02 -15.70
N GLN A 107 7.35 -10.48 -14.88
CA GLN A 107 7.59 -10.24 -13.46
C GLN A 107 7.86 -11.54 -12.69
N ALA A 108 7.08 -12.59 -12.93
CA ALA A 108 7.35 -13.89 -12.32
C ALA A 108 8.74 -14.38 -12.71
N THR A 109 9.11 -14.31 -14.00
CA THR A 109 10.40 -14.78 -14.49
C THR A 109 11.57 -14.00 -13.86
N THR A 110 11.45 -12.69 -13.69
CA THR A 110 12.47 -11.89 -12.98
C THR A 110 12.53 -12.28 -11.50
N MET A 111 11.38 -12.46 -10.84
CA MET A 111 11.34 -12.91 -9.44
C MET A 111 12.05 -14.26 -9.24
N PHE A 112 11.81 -15.25 -10.09
CA PHE A 112 12.50 -16.55 -10.01
C PHE A 112 14.03 -16.41 -10.20
N ARG A 113 14.49 -15.43 -10.99
CA ARG A 113 15.93 -15.19 -11.22
C ARG A 113 16.61 -14.44 -10.08
N THR A 114 15.91 -13.57 -9.35
CA THR A 114 16.53 -12.64 -8.40
C THR A 114 16.15 -12.88 -6.95
N ILE A 115 14.89 -13.21 -6.65
CA ILE A 115 14.40 -13.38 -5.29
C ILE A 115 14.85 -14.73 -4.73
N VAL A 116 15.42 -14.69 -3.53
CA VAL A 116 16.00 -15.87 -2.86
C VAL A 116 14.98 -16.65 -2.03
N GLU A 117 13.91 -15.99 -1.60
CA GLU A 117 12.87 -16.58 -0.75
C GLU A 117 11.82 -17.33 -1.58
N PRO A 118 11.74 -18.67 -1.47
CA PRO A 118 10.87 -19.47 -2.32
C PRO A 118 9.38 -19.17 -2.08
N ALA A 119 8.98 -18.87 -0.83
CA ALA A 119 7.59 -18.59 -0.49
C ALA A 119 7.04 -17.36 -1.24
N LYS A 120 7.83 -16.27 -1.36
CA LYS A 120 7.44 -15.04 -2.06
C LYS A 120 7.28 -15.29 -3.56
N VAL A 121 8.21 -16.03 -4.16
CA VAL A 121 8.18 -16.33 -5.61
C VAL A 121 7.05 -17.30 -5.97
N VAL A 122 6.90 -18.39 -5.21
CA VAL A 122 5.86 -19.41 -5.47
C VAL A 122 4.47 -18.82 -5.29
N SER A 123 4.24 -18.01 -4.25
CA SER A 123 2.94 -17.37 -4.04
C SER A 123 2.58 -16.41 -5.18
N TYR A 124 3.52 -15.62 -5.70
CA TYR A 124 3.27 -14.77 -6.88
C TYR A 124 2.96 -15.62 -8.11
N ALA A 125 3.75 -16.66 -8.35
CA ALA A 125 3.59 -17.56 -9.49
C ALA A 125 2.24 -18.29 -9.50
N ILE A 126 1.72 -18.68 -8.33
CA ILE A 126 0.39 -19.27 -8.19
C ILE A 126 -0.68 -18.28 -8.67
N VAL A 127 -0.59 -17.00 -8.30
CA VAL A 127 -1.55 -15.97 -8.75
C VAL A 127 -1.45 -15.78 -10.27
N VAL A 128 -0.24 -15.79 -10.85
CA VAL A 128 -0.03 -15.70 -12.30
C VAL A 128 -0.68 -16.87 -13.03
N VAL A 129 -0.44 -18.10 -12.57
CA VAL A 129 -1.05 -19.31 -13.16
C VAL A 129 -2.57 -19.28 -13.04
N LEU A 130 -3.11 -18.88 -11.88
CA LEU A 130 -4.55 -18.70 -11.69
C LEU A 130 -5.11 -17.67 -12.67
N TYR A 131 -4.42 -16.54 -12.87
CA TYR A 131 -4.84 -15.51 -13.81
C TYR A 131 -4.83 -16.00 -15.26
N ILE A 132 -3.78 -16.71 -15.69
CA ILE A 132 -3.69 -17.34 -17.01
C ILE A 132 -4.86 -18.30 -17.24
N VAL A 133 -5.21 -19.12 -16.25
CA VAL A 133 -6.29 -20.12 -16.38
C VAL A 133 -7.68 -19.49 -16.32
N LEU A 134 -7.90 -18.52 -15.44
CA LEU A 134 -9.23 -17.95 -15.17
C LEU A 134 -9.61 -16.82 -16.14
N SER A 135 -8.67 -16.01 -16.61
CA SER A 135 -8.93 -14.88 -17.52
C SER A 135 -9.60 -15.27 -18.86
N PRO A 136 -9.28 -16.38 -19.55
CA PRO A 136 -10.00 -16.76 -20.78
C PRO A 136 -11.41 -17.26 -20.49
N LEU A 137 -11.66 -17.88 -19.32
CA LEU A 137 -12.97 -18.40 -18.94
C LEU A 137 -14.00 -17.28 -18.82
N ILE A 138 -13.55 -16.05 -18.50
CA ILE A 138 -14.37 -14.84 -18.40
C ILE A 138 -15.20 -14.61 -19.66
N LEU A 139 -14.59 -14.82 -20.81
CA LEU A 139 -15.19 -14.53 -22.11
C LEU A 139 -16.21 -15.58 -22.57
N PHE A 140 -16.29 -16.73 -21.87
CA PHE A 140 -17.25 -17.81 -22.15
C PHE A 140 -18.49 -17.79 -21.24
N VAL A 141 -18.50 -16.98 -20.18
CA VAL A 141 -19.61 -16.88 -19.25
C VAL A 141 -20.71 -15.99 -19.83
N ARG A 142 -21.59 -16.58 -20.65
CA ARG A 142 -22.59 -15.83 -21.42
C ARG A 142 -24.03 -15.95 -20.95
N ASN A 143 -24.30 -16.37 -19.70
CA ASN A 143 -25.66 -16.80 -19.37
C ASN A 143 -26.30 -16.31 -18.06
N THR A 144 -25.86 -15.18 -17.49
CA THR A 144 -26.66 -14.29 -16.63
C THR A 144 -25.83 -13.05 -16.28
N GLN A 145 -26.44 -11.86 -16.18
CA GLN A 145 -25.72 -10.61 -15.80
C GLN A 145 -24.97 -10.75 -14.45
N ALA A 146 -25.52 -11.51 -13.50
CA ALA A 146 -24.86 -11.78 -12.22
C ALA A 146 -23.53 -12.54 -12.37
N LYS A 147 -23.44 -13.49 -13.31
CA LYS A 147 -22.21 -14.24 -13.56
C LYS A 147 -21.14 -13.36 -14.20
N THR A 148 -21.51 -12.45 -15.10
CA THR A 148 -20.58 -11.49 -15.71
C THR A 148 -19.99 -10.53 -14.66
N SER A 149 -20.80 -10.03 -13.72
CA SER A 149 -20.31 -9.17 -12.64
C SER A 149 -19.35 -9.90 -11.69
N LEU A 150 -19.69 -11.13 -11.27
CA LEU A 150 -18.82 -11.93 -10.38
C LEU A 150 -17.44 -12.16 -11.00
N VAL A 151 -17.43 -12.45 -12.29
CA VAL A 151 -16.22 -12.73 -13.04
C VAL A 151 -15.36 -11.47 -13.21
N ASN A 152 -15.95 -10.32 -13.51
CA ASN A 152 -15.22 -9.05 -13.57
C ASN A 152 -14.63 -8.67 -12.19
N VAL A 153 -15.34 -8.98 -11.10
CA VAL A 153 -14.81 -8.80 -9.74
C VAL A 153 -13.62 -9.73 -9.49
N ALA A 154 -13.72 -11.01 -9.85
CA ALA A 154 -12.60 -11.95 -9.73
C ALA A 154 -11.36 -11.50 -10.54
N ASP A 155 -11.56 -11.02 -11.77
CA ASP A 155 -10.50 -10.44 -12.61
C ASP A 155 -9.82 -9.27 -11.90
N SER A 156 -10.61 -8.29 -11.41
CA SER A 156 -10.08 -7.14 -10.68
C SER A 156 -9.32 -7.51 -9.41
N ILE A 157 -9.72 -8.56 -8.70
CA ILE A 157 -9.00 -9.06 -7.52
C ILE A 157 -7.64 -9.64 -7.93
N LEU A 158 -7.61 -10.49 -8.96
CA LEU A 158 -6.36 -11.10 -9.42
C LEU A 158 -5.41 -10.05 -10.00
N SER A 159 -5.89 -9.14 -10.84
CA SER A 159 -5.12 -8.01 -11.37
C SER A 159 -4.57 -7.12 -10.26
N PHE A 160 -5.41 -6.78 -9.27
CA PHE A 160 -4.97 -6.01 -8.10
C PHE A 160 -3.90 -6.74 -7.30
N THR A 161 -4.06 -8.04 -7.08
CA THR A 161 -3.09 -8.87 -6.35
C THR A 161 -1.75 -8.93 -7.09
N LEU A 162 -1.76 -9.08 -8.42
CA LEU A 162 -0.53 -9.13 -9.24
C LEU A 162 0.20 -7.78 -9.32
N SER A 163 -0.54 -6.67 -9.36
CA SER A 163 0.04 -5.32 -9.51
C SER A 163 0.51 -4.70 -8.20
N CYS A 164 -0.29 -4.82 -7.14
CA CYS A 164 -0.07 -4.09 -5.89
C CYS A 164 -0.18 -5.00 -4.66
N GLY A 165 -1.15 -5.91 -4.61
CA GLY A 165 -1.47 -6.66 -3.40
C GLY A 165 -0.34 -7.55 -2.88
N HIS A 166 0.20 -8.43 -3.74
CA HIS A 166 1.32 -9.31 -3.38
C HIS A 166 2.62 -8.52 -3.14
N PRO A 167 3.07 -7.61 -4.03
CA PRO A 167 4.22 -6.75 -3.79
C PRO A 167 4.16 -6.01 -2.45
N PHE A 168 3.00 -5.42 -2.12
CA PHE A 168 2.79 -4.71 -0.86
C PHE A 168 2.87 -5.64 0.34
N ALA A 169 2.20 -6.80 0.29
CA ALA A 169 2.24 -7.78 1.37
C ALA A 169 3.68 -8.26 1.66
N ALA A 170 4.47 -8.51 0.61
CA ALA A 170 5.86 -8.94 0.75
C ALA A 170 6.72 -7.92 1.53
N VAL A 171 6.54 -6.62 1.26
CA VAL A 171 7.22 -5.53 1.99
C VAL A 171 6.73 -5.43 3.42
N VAL A 172 5.42 -5.47 3.64
CA VAL A 172 4.83 -5.33 4.99
C VAL A 172 5.32 -6.43 5.91
N PHE A 173 5.36 -7.68 5.45
CA PHE A 173 5.87 -8.79 6.27
C PHE A 173 7.33 -8.57 6.66
N GLN A 174 8.18 -8.19 5.70
CA GLN A 174 9.61 -7.98 5.96
C GLN A 174 9.89 -6.78 6.89
N LEU A 175 9.16 -5.68 6.71
CA LEU A 175 9.27 -4.52 7.61
C LEU A 175 8.72 -4.81 9.01
N SER A 176 7.65 -5.61 9.11
CA SER A 176 7.07 -5.95 10.42
C SER A 176 8.04 -6.78 11.27
N ASP A 177 8.80 -7.67 10.66
CA ASP A 177 9.82 -8.47 11.36
C ASP A 177 10.95 -7.58 11.90
N TYR A 178 11.45 -6.66 11.07
CA TYR A 178 12.45 -5.67 11.48
C TYR A 178 11.99 -4.76 12.62
N VAL A 179 10.78 -4.17 12.49
CA VAL A 179 10.31 -3.15 13.43
C VAL A 179 9.78 -3.76 14.74
N LEU A 180 9.12 -4.92 14.68
CA LEU A 180 8.40 -5.47 15.83
C LEU A 180 9.14 -6.62 16.52
N VAL A 181 10.04 -7.32 15.82
CA VAL A 181 10.62 -8.58 16.31
C VAL A 181 12.12 -8.45 16.53
N HIS A 182 12.87 -8.04 15.50
CA HIS A 182 14.34 -8.06 15.52
C HIS A 182 14.95 -6.77 14.95
N PRO A 183 15.12 -5.71 15.76
CA PRO A 183 15.75 -4.47 15.29
C PRO A 183 17.23 -4.65 14.92
N ALA A 184 17.87 -5.73 15.37
CA ALA A 184 19.26 -6.06 15.02
C ALA A 184 19.44 -6.53 13.56
N LEU A 185 18.36 -6.81 12.82
CA LEU A 185 18.43 -7.30 11.43
C LEU A 185 19.09 -6.31 10.45
N GLU A 186 19.20 -5.03 10.82
CA GLU A 186 19.93 -4.02 10.04
C GLU A 186 21.38 -4.44 9.73
N HIS A 187 22.01 -5.19 10.65
CA HIS A 187 23.40 -5.63 10.51
C HIS A 187 23.52 -7.03 9.88
N ASP A 188 22.41 -7.71 9.61
CA ASP A 188 22.40 -9.05 9.02
C ASP A 188 22.52 -8.95 7.48
N ASN A 189 23.61 -9.51 6.95
CA ASN A 189 23.88 -9.53 5.51
C ASN A 189 22.90 -10.42 4.73
N LEU A 190 22.35 -11.48 5.33
CA LEU A 190 21.34 -12.33 4.71
C LEU A 190 20.03 -11.55 4.55
N TRP A 191 19.56 -10.92 5.63
CA TRP A 191 18.37 -10.07 5.59
C TRP A 191 18.55 -8.90 4.62
N SER A 192 19.71 -8.25 4.66
CA SER A 192 20.06 -7.18 3.72
C SER A 192 20.03 -7.65 2.25
N THR A 193 20.54 -8.85 1.97
CA THR A 193 20.47 -9.44 0.62
C THR A 193 19.01 -9.64 0.20
N GLN A 194 18.19 -10.24 1.06
CA GLN A 194 16.76 -10.47 0.83
C GLN A 194 16.00 -9.17 0.59
N THR A 195 16.25 -8.16 1.42
CA THR A 195 15.63 -6.83 1.31
C THR A 195 16.04 -6.14 0.01
N LEU A 196 17.33 -6.21 -0.36
CA LEU A 196 17.84 -5.57 -1.57
C LEU A 196 17.24 -6.18 -2.84
N VAL A 197 17.23 -7.52 -2.96
CA VAL A 197 16.63 -8.18 -4.14
C VAL A 197 15.13 -7.92 -4.25
N LEU A 198 14.41 -7.87 -3.11
CA LEU A 198 13.00 -7.51 -3.07
C LEU A 198 12.80 -6.06 -3.51
N THR A 199 13.60 -5.13 -3.00
CA THR A 199 13.51 -3.70 -3.36
C THR A 199 13.80 -3.47 -4.84
N ARG A 200 14.81 -4.14 -5.40
CA ARG A 200 15.14 -4.13 -6.84
C ARG A 200 14.03 -4.72 -7.72
N GLN A 201 13.16 -5.55 -7.15
CA GLN A 201 12.01 -6.11 -7.86
C GLN A 201 10.79 -5.17 -7.81
N LEU A 202 10.70 -4.30 -6.80
CA LEU A 202 9.59 -3.35 -6.61
C LEU A 202 9.81 -2.05 -7.36
N LEU A 203 11.07 -1.68 -7.58
CA LEU A 203 11.48 -0.52 -8.35
C LEU A 203 12.05 -0.95 -9.70
N PRO A 204 11.62 -0.33 -10.82
CA PRO A 204 12.07 -0.74 -12.14
C PRO A 204 13.54 -0.40 -12.32
N SER A 205 14.33 -1.38 -12.72
CA SER A 205 15.77 -1.23 -13.03
C SER A 205 16.05 -1.06 -14.51
N THR A 206 15.07 -1.38 -15.37
CA THR A 206 15.16 -1.22 -16.82
C THR A 206 13.85 -0.66 -17.38
N PHE A 207 13.89 -0.13 -18.60
CA PHE A 207 12.69 0.32 -19.31
C PHE A 207 11.64 -0.78 -19.47
N VAL A 208 12.05 -2.01 -19.81
CA VAL A 208 11.14 -3.16 -19.96
C VAL A 208 10.48 -3.51 -18.62
N HIS A 209 11.24 -3.42 -17.52
CA HIS A 209 10.72 -3.64 -16.19
C HIS A 209 9.67 -2.56 -15.83
N LEU A 210 9.95 -1.28 -16.13
CA LEU A 210 8.99 -0.18 -15.94
C LEU A 210 7.70 -0.40 -16.74
N CYS A 211 7.80 -0.76 -18.03
CA CYS A 211 6.64 -1.07 -18.87
C CYS A 211 5.83 -2.25 -18.32
N SER A 212 6.48 -3.27 -17.77
CA SER A 212 5.81 -4.44 -17.20
C SER A 212 5.04 -4.08 -15.92
N ILE A 213 5.62 -3.28 -15.02
CA ILE A 213 4.92 -2.75 -13.83
C ILE A 213 3.72 -1.88 -14.26
N LEU A 214 3.95 -0.97 -15.21
CA LEU A 214 2.90 -0.07 -15.70
C LEU A 214 1.74 -0.85 -16.35
N GLY A 215 2.05 -1.87 -17.14
CA GLY A 215 1.07 -2.76 -17.75
C GLY A 215 0.14 -3.41 -16.73
N LEU A 216 0.68 -3.86 -15.58
CA LEU A 216 -0.13 -4.43 -14.50
C LEU A 216 -1.03 -3.41 -13.81
N HIS A 217 -0.55 -2.18 -13.58
CA HIS A 217 -1.37 -1.11 -13.00
C HIS A 217 -2.47 -0.63 -13.94
N VAL A 218 -2.16 -0.48 -15.23
CA VAL A 218 -3.16 -0.17 -16.27
C VAL A 218 -4.17 -1.30 -16.41
N GLY A 219 -3.73 -2.57 -16.41
CA GLY A 219 -4.62 -3.73 -16.41
C GLY A 219 -5.60 -3.72 -15.23
N THR A 220 -5.09 -3.43 -14.02
CA THR A 220 -5.90 -3.26 -12.81
C THR A 220 -6.90 -2.11 -12.95
N TYR A 221 -6.50 -0.97 -13.53
CA TYR A 221 -7.40 0.15 -13.82
C TYR A 221 -8.54 -0.28 -14.76
N LEU A 222 -8.23 -0.98 -15.85
CA LEU A 222 -9.21 -1.45 -16.83
C LEU A 222 -10.15 -2.49 -16.24
N ALA A 223 -9.65 -3.43 -15.43
CA ALA A 223 -10.46 -4.43 -14.73
C ALA A 223 -11.48 -3.77 -13.77
N LEU A 224 -11.03 -2.79 -12.96
CA LEU A 224 -11.91 -2.05 -12.08
C LEU A 224 -12.95 -1.22 -12.83
N ARG A 225 -12.56 -0.58 -13.95
CA ARG A 225 -13.49 0.18 -14.79
C ARG A 225 -14.56 -0.69 -15.43
N ARG A 226 -14.22 -1.93 -15.82
CA ARG A 226 -15.20 -2.92 -16.29
C ARG A 226 -16.24 -3.25 -15.23
N VAL A 227 -15.82 -3.43 -13.97
CA VAL A 227 -16.75 -3.65 -12.84
C VAL A 227 -17.71 -2.46 -12.67
N MET A 228 -17.19 -1.22 -12.69
CA MET A 228 -18.01 -0.01 -12.57
C MET A 228 -19.03 0.15 -13.71
N ASN A 229 -18.62 -0.11 -14.95
CA ASN A 229 -19.53 -0.02 -16.09
C ASN A 229 -20.66 -1.06 -15.99
N THR A 230 -20.35 -2.28 -15.53
CA THR A 230 -21.39 -3.30 -15.32
C THR A 230 -22.36 -2.93 -14.20
N SER A 231 -21.91 -2.30 -13.11
CA SER A 231 -22.81 -1.88 -12.03
C SER A 231 -23.72 -0.71 -12.43
N HIS A 232 -23.21 0.24 -13.22
CA HIS A 232 -24.01 1.39 -13.68
C HIS A 232 -25.15 0.96 -14.63
N HIS A 233 -24.90 0.00 -15.54
CA HIS A 233 -25.95 -0.56 -16.40
C HIS A 233 -27.02 -1.32 -15.61
N ILE A 234 -26.66 -2.01 -14.53
CA ILE A 234 -27.62 -2.68 -13.64
C ILE A 234 -28.50 -1.65 -12.95
N HIS A 235 -27.92 -0.57 -12.41
CA HIS A 235 -28.67 0.50 -11.77
C HIS A 235 -29.65 1.17 -12.76
N LEU A 236 -29.19 1.52 -13.96
CA LEU A 236 -30.03 2.13 -15.00
C LEU A 236 -31.15 1.20 -15.51
N ALA A 237 -30.88 -0.11 -15.65
CA ALA A 237 -31.88 -1.09 -16.04
C ALA A 237 -32.95 -1.27 -14.95
N LEU A 238 -32.55 -1.29 -13.68
CA LEU A 238 -33.47 -1.35 -12.55
C LEU A 238 -34.35 -0.09 -12.46
N THR A 239 -33.78 1.11 -12.69
CA THR A 239 -34.56 2.37 -12.68
C THR A 239 -35.49 2.52 -13.89
N ALA A 240 -35.09 1.98 -15.07
CA ALA A 240 -35.94 2.03 -16.27
C ALA A 240 -37.14 1.04 -16.20
N VAL A 241 -37.01 -0.05 -15.43
CA VAL A 241 -38.10 -1.00 -15.19
C VAL A 241 -39.15 -0.42 -14.23
N THR A 242 -38.75 0.48 -13.31
CA THR A 242 -39.67 1.14 -12.38
C THR A 242 -40.51 2.27 -13.00
N GLU A 243 -40.17 2.78 -14.18
CA GLU A 243 -40.87 3.92 -14.82
C GLU A 243 -41.80 3.57 -16.00
N LYS A 244 -41.93 2.31 -16.42
CA LYS A 244 -42.82 1.95 -17.54
C LYS A 244 -44.31 1.88 -17.14
N LYS A 245 -45.05 2.96 -17.42
CA LYS A 245 -46.52 2.96 -17.59
C LYS A 245 -46.89 2.30 -18.94
N PRO A 246 -47.98 1.50 -19.05
CA PRO A 246 -48.32 0.80 -20.29
C PRO A 246 -48.76 1.75 -21.41
N PRO A 247 -48.40 1.49 -22.68
CA PRO A 247 -48.85 2.31 -23.80
C PRO A 247 -50.29 1.96 -24.19
N VAL A 248 -51.15 2.97 -24.28
CA VAL A 248 -52.46 2.90 -24.93
C VAL A 248 -52.23 3.23 -26.42
N ALA A 249 -52.57 2.29 -27.29
CA ALA A 249 -52.48 2.46 -28.74
C ALA A 249 -53.69 3.23 -29.29
N PRO A 250 -53.52 4.14 -30.28
CA PRO A 250 -54.59 4.52 -31.17
C PRO A 250 -54.54 3.71 -32.47
N VAL A 251 -55.71 3.22 -32.86
CA VAL A 251 -55.99 2.60 -34.15
C VAL A 251 -56.00 3.69 -35.22
N THR A 252 -55.27 3.50 -36.32
CA THR A 252 -55.73 3.96 -37.64
C THR A 252 -55.08 3.16 -38.78
N ARG A 253 -55.93 2.73 -39.71
CA ARG A 253 -55.63 2.06 -40.97
C ARG A 253 -55.16 3.09 -42.01
N THR A 254 -54.19 2.73 -42.87
CA THR A 254 -54.37 2.58 -44.33
C THR A 254 -53.02 2.48 -45.09
N ARG A 255 -53.09 1.86 -46.28
CA ARG A 255 -52.14 1.83 -47.42
C ARG A 255 -51.11 0.70 -47.50
N THR A 256 -51.65 -0.50 -47.77
CA THR A 256 -51.00 -1.58 -48.50
C THR A 256 -50.90 -1.26 -50.00
N ALA A 257 -49.72 -0.86 -50.48
CA ALA A 257 -49.36 -0.99 -51.91
C ALA A 257 -47.85 -0.80 -52.20
N ARG A 258 -47.09 -0.07 -51.36
CA ARG A 258 -45.63 0.14 -51.55
C ARG A 258 -44.72 -0.88 -50.86
N VAL A 259 -45.28 -1.85 -50.14
CA VAL A 259 -44.49 -2.77 -49.29
C VAL A 259 -43.81 -3.88 -50.10
N LYS A 260 -44.38 -4.32 -51.22
CA LYS A 260 -43.90 -5.52 -51.93
C LYS A 260 -42.55 -5.32 -52.65
N GLN A 261 -42.24 -4.11 -53.10
CA GLN A 261 -41.01 -3.83 -53.87
C GLN A 261 -39.82 -3.50 -52.96
N THR A 262 -40.06 -2.86 -51.81
CA THR A 262 -39.06 -2.60 -50.77
C THR A 262 -38.68 -3.87 -50.00
N LEU A 263 -39.62 -4.81 -49.83
CA LEU A 263 -39.38 -6.10 -49.15
C LEU A 263 -38.39 -6.98 -49.92
N HIS A 264 -38.42 -6.98 -51.26
CA HIS A 264 -37.56 -7.84 -52.08
C HIS A 264 -36.09 -7.38 -52.09
N LEU A 265 -35.84 -6.06 -52.07
CA LEU A 265 -34.50 -5.48 -51.95
C LEU A 265 -33.94 -5.63 -50.51
N LEU A 266 -34.78 -5.49 -49.48
CA LEU A 266 -34.39 -5.75 -48.09
C LEU A 266 -34.03 -7.22 -47.84
N VAL A 267 -34.70 -8.18 -48.48
CA VAL A 267 -34.43 -9.62 -48.33
C VAL A 267 -33.10 -10.03 -48.97
N HIS A 268 -32.70 -9.43 -50.10
CA HIS A 268 -31.40 -9.71 -50.73
C HIS A 268 -30.23 -9.05 -49.99
N ALA A 269 -30.38 -7.80 -49.53
CA ALA A 269 -29.38 -7.15 -48.67
C ALA A 269 -29.26 -7.81 -47.27
N SER A 270 -30.36 -8.39 -46.77
CA SER A 270 -30.40 -9.18 -45.55
C SER A 270 -29.59 -10.48 -45.66
N ARG A 271 -29.66 -11.19 -46.79
CA ARG A 271 -28.95 -12.47 -46.96
C ARG A 271 -27.42 -12.32 -47.02
N SER A 272 -26.90 -11.31 -47.71
CA SER A 272 -25.44 -11.04 -47.73
C SER A 272 -24.93 -10.58 -46.36
N SER A 273 -25.67 -9.69 -45.69
CA SER A 273 -25.40 -9.25 -44.31
C SER A 273 -25.43 -10.41 -43.31
N LEU A 274 -26.40 -11.34 -43.42
CA LEU A 274 -26.49 -12.50 -42.55
C LEU A 274 -25.29 -13.47 -42.72
N GLN A 275 -24.81 -13.63 -43.95
CA GLN A 275 -23.69 -14.52 -44.25
C GLN A 275 -22.34 -13.95 -43.76
N ASP A 276 -22.16 -12.64 -43.83
CA ASP A 276 -21.02 -11.94 -43.24
C ASP A 276 -21.09 -11.91 -41.71
N GLN A 277 -22.27 -11.71 -41.12
CA GLN A 277 -22.52 -11.84 -39.68
C GLN A 277 -22.24 -13.28 -39.17
N LEU A 278 -22.62 -14.30 -39.95
CA LEU A 278 -22.32 -15.70 -39.65
C LEU A 278 -20.82 -15.99 -39.72
N LYS A 279 -20.10 -15.50 -40.74
CA LYS A 279 -18.63 -15.64 -40.86
C LYS A 279 -17.92 -14.93 -39.70
N LEU A 280 -18.35 -13.73 -39.34
CA LEU A 280 -17.82 -12.94 -38.23
C LEU A 280 -18.07 -13.65 -36.88
N SER A 281 -19.24 -14.24 -36.68
CA SER A 281 -19.56 -15.06 -35.50
C SER A 281 -18.73 -16.35 -35.40
N ARG A 282 -18.30 -16.93 -36.53
CA ARG A 282 -17.41 -18.11 -36.57
C ARG A 282 -15.97 -17.71 -36.24
N LYS A 283 -15.46 -16.63 -36.85
CA LYS A 283 -14.12 -16.08 -36.54
C LYS A 283 -14.00 -15.71 -35.05
N LYS A 284 -15.03 -15.08 -34.47
CA LYS A 284 -15.09 -14.74 -33.04
C LYS A 284 -15.05 -15.97 -32.13
N ARG A 285 -15.86 -17.00 -32.43
CA ARG A 285 -15.83 -18.28 -31.69
C ARG A 285 -14.51 -19.02 -31.83
N LEU A 286 -13.88 -18.95 -33.01
CA LEU A 286 -12.55 -19.51 -33.24
C LEU A 286 -11.51 -18.79 -32.39
N LEU A 287 -11.49 -17.45 -32.40
CA LEU A 287 -10.54 -16.66 -31.61
C LEU A 287 -10.66 -16.93 -30.12
N LEU A 288 -11.89 -16.99 -29.58
CA LEU A 288 -12.13 -17.31 -28.18
C LEU A 288 -11.64 -18.72 -27.81
N ARG A 289 -11.89 -19.72 -28.67
CA ARG A 289 -11.41 -21.09 -28.46
C ARG A 289 -9.89 -21.18 -28.52
N VAL A 290 -9.26 -20.49 -29.48
CA VAL A 290 -7.80 -20.41 -29.58
C VAL A 290 -7.22 -19.76 -28.34
N ASN A 291 -7.78 -18.63 -27.88
CA ASN A 291 -7.35 -17.96 -26.65
C ASN A 291 -7.44 -18.87 -25.43
N LEU A 292 -8.54 -19.64 -25.29
CA LEU A 292 -8.70 -20.61 -24.21
C LEU A 292 -7.65 -21.72 -24.27
N VAL A 293 -7.45 -22.34 -25.43
CA VAL A 293 -6.48 -23.44 -25.59
C VAL A 293 -5.07 -22.93 -25.30
N VAL A 294 -4.67 -21.79 -25.86
CA VAL A 294 -3.35 -21.18 -25.63
C VAL A 294 -3.13 -20.93 -24.14
N ASN A 295 -4.06 -20.28 -23.45
CA ASN A 295 -3.93 -20.00 -22.02
C ASN A 295 -3.90 -21.27 -21.16
N MET A 296 -4.73 -22.27 -21.46
CA MET A 296 -4.71 -23.55 -20.73
C MET A 296 -3.39 -24.29 -20.93
N THR A 297 -2.85 -24.31 -22.16
CA THR A 297 -1.55 -24.91 -22.44
C THR A 297 -0.42 -24.16 -21.73
N LEU A 298 -0.47 -22.81 -21.70
CA LEU A 298 0.51 -21.98 -21.01
C LEU A 298 0.44 -22.16 -19.49
N GLY A 299 -0.75 -22.28 -18.92
CA GLY A 299 -0.97 -22.55 -17.49
C GLY A 299 -0.37 -23.90 -17.08
N MET A 300 -0.65 -24.95 -17.84
CA MET A 300 -0.08 -26.28 -17.60
C MET A 300 1.45 -26.28 -17.76
N ALA A 301 1.97 -25.67 -18.82
CA ALA A 301 3.41 -25.56 -19.04
C ALA A 301 4.10 -24.78 -17.89
N SER A 302 3.49 -23.69 -17.43
CA SER A 302 3.98 -22.91 -16.29
C SER A 302 4.07 -23.76 -15.01
N ILE A 303 3.03 -24.54 -14.70
CA ILE A 303 3.03 -25.46 -13.54
C ILE A 303 4.19 -26.44 -13.64
N ILE A 304 4.36 -27.09 -14.80
CA ILE A 304 5.44 -28.08 -15.01
C ILE A 304 6.82 -27.43 -14.82
N VAL A 305 7.05 -26.26 -15.41
CA VAL A 305 8.34 -25.55 -15.32
C VAL A 305 8.62 -25.10 -13.89
N ILE A 306 7.62 -24.53 -13.19
CA ILE A 306 7.75 -24.11 -11.78
C ILE A 306 8.05 -25.32 -10.89
N THR A 307 7.31 -26.41 -11.03
CA THR A 307 7.55 -27.64 -10.24
C THR A 307 8.93 -28.22 -10.52
N ARG A 308 9.36 -28.27 -11.80
CA ARG A 308 10.71 -28.71 -12.18
C ARG A 308 11.79 -27.85 -11.52
N SER A 309 11.65 -26.52 -11.59
CA SER A 309 12.59 -25.58 -10.99
C SER A 309 12.63 -25.69 -9.47
N MET A 310 11.54 -26.08 -8.81
CA MET A 310 11.53 -26.22 -7.34
C MET A 310 12.08 -27.55 -6.84
N VAL A 311 11.91 -28.64 -7.59
CA VAL A 311 12.18 -30.01 -7.10
C VAL A 311 13.46 -30.63 -7.67
N ARG A 312 13.85 -30.32 -8.91
CA ARG A 312 14.92 -31.06 -9.63
C ARG A 312 16.25 -30.30 -9.76
N ARG A 313 16.55 -29.38 -8.84
CA ARG A 313 17.78 -28.56 -8.90
C ARG A 313 18.99 -29.25 -8.30
N THR A 314 20.17 -28.82 -8.74
CA THR A 314 21.42 -29.13 -8.04
C THR A 314 21.45 -28.44 -6.68
N HIS A 315 21.95 -29.13 -5.66
CA HIS A 315 22.08 -28.58 -4.32
C HIS A 315 23.17 -27.50 -4.29
N CYS A 316 22.86 -26.33 -3.73
CA CYS A 316 23.85 -25.28 -3.48
C CYS A 316 24.68 -25.62 -2.24
N PRO A 317 25.98 -25.29 -2.19
CA PRO A 317 26.81 -25.57 -1.02
C PRO A 317 26.35 -24.78 0.22
N GLU A 318 26.71 -25.22 1.43
CA GLU A 318 26.23 -24.60 2.68
C GLU A 318 26.70 -23.15 2.88
N TYR A 319 27.87 -22.80 2.35
CA TYR A 319 28.39 -21.43 2.34
C TYR A 319 27.64 -20.51 1.37
N CYS A 320 26.75 -21.05 0.54
CA CYS A 320 25.76 -20.29 -0.20
C CYS A 320 24.48 -20.12 0.64
N ARG A 321 24.42 -19.03 1.41
CA ARG A 321 23.37 -18.79 2.41
C ARG A 321 22.03 -18.37 1.80
N ALA A 322 22.07 -17.77 0.61
CA ALA A 322 20.88 -17.40 -0.15
C ALA A 322 21.09 -17.62 -1.64
N TYR A 323 20.10 -18.19 -2.32
CA TYR A 323 20.17 -18.50 -3.74
C TYR A 323 18.80 -18.32 -4.42
N SER A 324 18.81 -17.92 -5.69
CA SER A 324 17.61 -17.79 -6.51
C SER A 324 17.29 -19.08 -7.27
N ARG A 325 16.10 -19.16 -7.87
CA ARG A 325 15.60 -20.39 -8.52
C ARG A 325 15.10 -20.11 -9.95
N PRO A 326 15.96 -19.77 -10.91
CA PRO A 326 15.54 -19.53 -12.30
C PRO A 326 14.69 -20.69 -12.85
N LEU A 327 13.69 -20.34 -13.67
CA LEU A 327 12.72 -21.30 -14.20
C LEU A 327 13.35 -22.34 -15.15
N PHE A 328 14.35 -21.92 -15.93
CA PHE A 328 14.92 -22.73 -17.02
C PHE A 328 16.34 -23.22 -16.75
N ASP A 329 16.95 -22.80 -15.65
CA ASP A 329 18.29 -23.20 -15.25
C ASP A 329 18.23 -23.92 -13.89
N LEU A 330 18.80 -25.12 -13.84
CA LEU A 330 18.78 -26.00 -12.66
C LEU A 330 20.07 -25.95 -11.85
N SER A 331 21.09 -25.21 -12.31
CA SER A 331 22.37 -25.02 -11.62
C SER A 331 22.22 -24.18 -10.36
N CYS A 332 23.25 -24.08 -9.51
CA CYS A 332 23.20 -23.20 -8.35
C CYS A 332 23.39 -21.74 -8.78
N HIS A 333 22.50 -20.85 -8.32
CA HIS A 333 22.63 -19.40 -8.52
C HIS A 333 22.68 -18.71 -7.16
N CYS A 334 23.87 -18.67 -6.58
CA CYS A 334 24.06 -18.06 -5.28
C CYS A 334 23.93 -16.54 -5.35
N ALA A 335 23.15 -15.95 -4.44
CA ALA A 335 23.00 -14.50 -4.29
C ALA A 335 23.81 -13.97 -3.10
N TYR A 336 23.96 -14.77 -2.04
CA TYR A 336 24.80 -14.44 -0.88
C TYR A 336 25.79 -15.57 -0.59
N VAL A 337 27.06 -15.30 -0.86
CA VAL A 337 28.19 -16.19 -0.62
C VAL A 337 28.85 -15.79 0.70
N GLU A 338 28.87 -16.68 1.69
CA GLU A 338 29.49 -16.47 3.00
C GLU A 338 30.57 -17.53 3.23
N VAL A 339 31.80 -17.23 2.85
CA VAL A 339 32.95 -18.11 3.07
C VAL A 339 33.61 -17.75 4.40
N ASN A 340 33.66 -18.72 5.30
CA ASN A 340 34.42 -18.64 6.53
C ASN A 340 35.47 -19.75 6.54
N CYS A 341 36.73 -19.40 6.27
CA CYS A 341 37.78 -20.39 6.04
C CYS A 341 38.01 -21.30 7.26
N VAL A 342 37.90 -20.75 8.48
CA VAL A 342 38.03 -21.53 9.72
C VAL A 342 36.89 -22.55 9.88
N LEU A 343 35.65 -22.16 9.58
CA LEU A 343 34.51 -23.09 9.64
C LEU A 343 34.57 -24.16 8.55
N GLN A 344 35.12 -23.82 7.39
CA GLN A 344 35.28 -24.73 6.25
C GLN A 344 36.55 -25.60 6.34
N GLY A 345 37.43 -25.36 7.31
CA GLY A 345 38.70 -26.10 7.45
C GLY A 345 39.68 -25.86 6.31
N ILE A 346 39.61 -24.69 5.66
CA ILE A 346 40.47 -24.29 4.54
C ILE A 346 41.27 -23.04 4.91
N VAL A 347 42.27 -22.71 4.09
CA VAL A 347 43.06 -21.47 4.22
C VAL A 347 42.77 -20.51 3.07
N ASP A 348 42.71 -21.04 1.85
CA ASP A 348 42.44 -20.31 0.62
C ASP A 348 40.95 -20.42 0.22
N PRO A 349 40.21 -19.31 0.11
CA PRO A 349 38.80 -19.32 -0.30
C PRO A 349 38.59 -19.47 -1.81
N LEU A 350 39.63 -19.31 -2.65
CA LEU A 350 39.46 -19.21 -4.11
C LEU A 350 38.76 -20.42 -4.76
N PRO A 351 39.05 -21.69 -4.40
CA PRO A 351 38.37 -22.83 -5.00
C PRO A 351 36.86 -22.85 -4.75
N LEU A 352 36.38 -22.18 -3.69
CA LEU A 352 34.96 -22.12 -3.34
C LEU A 352 34.20 -21.05 -4.15
N LEU A 353 34.93 -20.16 -4.83
CA LEU A 353 34.39 -19.10 -5.67
C LEU A 353 34.26 -19.51 -7.15
N ASP A 354 34.44 -20.79 -7.49
CA ASP A 354 34.27 -21.29 -8.85
C ASP A 354 32.82 -21.04 -9.34
N PRO A 355 32.63 -20.32 -10.47
CA PRO A 355 31.30 -20.07 -11.03
C PRO A 355 30.55 -21.36 -11.42
N ALA A 356 31.24 -22.49 -11.63
CA ALA A 356 30.59 -23.78 -11.84
C ALA A 356 29.88 -24.29 -10.58
N ILE A 357 30.32 -23.87 -9.38
CA ILE A 357 29.78 -24.31 -8.09
C ILE A 357 28.70 -23.36 -7.60
N VAL A 358 28.99 -22.05 -7.56
CA VAL A 358 28.09 -21.03 -6.98
C VAL A 358 27.31 -20.22 -8.00
N GLY A 359 27.59 -20.38 -9.29
CA GLY A 359 27.03 -19.54 -10.35
C GLY A 359 27.70 -18.17 -10.43
N THR A 360 27.14 -17.26 -11.22
CA THR A 360 27.69 -15.90 -11.47
C THR A 360 26.84 -14.78 -10.87
N ASN A 361 25.77 -15.12 -10.15
CA ASN A 361 24.74 -14.17 -9.68
C ASN A 361 24.99 -13.63 -8.26
N ALA A 362 26.19 -13.82 -7.72
CA ALA A 362 26.51 -13.38 -6.36
C ALA A 362 26.32 -11.86 -6.25
N LEU A 363 25.43 -11.45 -5.36
CA LEU A 363 25.14 -10.05 -5.08
C LEU A 363 25.97 -9.58 -3.90
N TYR A 364 26.00 -10.38 -2.83
CA TYR A 364 26.80 -10.17 -1.62
C TYR A 364 27.83 -11.28 -1.50
N MET A 365 29.07 -10.90 -1.21
CA MET A 365 30.16 -11.82 -0.96
C MET A 365 30.87 -11.44 0.33
N GLU A 366 30.85 -12.34 1.31
CA GLU A 366 31.55 -12.21 2.57
C GLU A 366 32.65 -13.27 2.64
N ILE A 367 33.90 -12.81 2.72
CA ILE A 367 35.06 -13.67 2.95
C ILE A 367 35.60 -13.34 4.33
N SER A 368 35.53 -14.32 5.24
CA SER A 368 35.88 -14.13 6.64
C SER A 368 36.90 -15.15 7.12
N ARG A 369 37.84 -14.69 7.97
CA ARG A 369 38.85 -15.54 8.62
C ARG A 369 39.72 -16.34 7.64
N CYS A 370 40.00 -15.77 6.47
CA CYS A 370 40.84 -16.36 5.43
C CYS A 370 42.20 -15.65 5.36
N ASP A 371 43.25 -16.38 4.99
CA ASP A 371 44.60 -15.80 4.85
C ASP A 371 44.78 -15.16 3.46
N LEU A 372 44.19 -13.97 3.30
CA LEU A 372 44.20 -13.20 2.05
C LEU A 372 45.27 -12.09 2.07
N SER A 373 46.56 -12.45 2.09
CA SER A 373 47.65 -11.46 2.22
C SER A 373 47.65 -10.37 1.14
N SER A 374 47.32 -10.73 -0.10
CA SER A 374 47.27 -9.84 -1.27
C SER A 374 45.84 -9.53 -1.77
N GLY A 375 44.82 -9.76 -0.93
CA GLY A 375 43.41 -9.62 -1.30
C GLY A 375 42.93 -10.68 -2.29
N LEU A 376 41.80 -10.41 -2.95
CA LEU A 376 41.20 -11.30 -3.95
C LEU A 376 41.71 -10.95 -5.36
N PRO A 377 42.13 -11.93 -6.18
CA PRO A 377 42.56 -11.68 -7.54
C PRO A 377 41.38 -11.26 -8.43
N ALA A 378 41.64 -10.37 -9.40
CA ALA A 378 40.60 -9.92 -10.34
C ALA A 378 39.95 -11.09 -11.10
N ALA A 379 40.72 -12.14 -11.43
CA ALA A 379 40.23 -13.31 -12.13
C ALA A 379 39.13 -14.07 -11.36
N SER A 380 39.21 -14.15 -10.03
CA SER A 380 38.16 -14.82 -9.24
C SER A 380 36.91 -13.96 -9.08
N LEU A 381 37.03 -12.63 -9.19
CA LEU A 381 35.90 -11.72 -9.10
C LEU A 381 35.24 -11.42 -10.47
N ALA A 382 35.97 -11.60 -11.57
CA ALA A 382 35.51 -11.31 -12.92
C ALA A 382 34.18 -12.01 -13.33
N PRO A 383 33.86 -13.24 -12.89
CA PRO A 383 32.58 -13.86 -13.21
C PRO A 383 31.36 -13.15 -12.57
N PHE A 384 31.56 -12.40 -11.49
CA PHE A 384 30.49 -11.85 -10.65
C PHE A 384 30.19 -10.38 -10.99
N GLN A 385 29.65 -10.15 -12.19
CA GLN A 385 29.36 -8.79 -12.70
C GLN A 385 28.27 -8.05 -11.90
N ASP A 386 27.40 -8.78 -11.20
CA ASP A 386 26.32 -8.22 -10.39
C ASP A 386 26.70 -8.04 -8.90
N LEU A 387 27.94 -8.33 -8.53
CA LEU A 387 28.43 -8.21 -7.16
C LEU A 387 28.32 -6.76 -6.69
N SER A 388 27.47 -6.52 -5.68
CA SER A 388 27.15 -5.19 -5.17
C SER A 388 27.85 -4.89 -3.85
N LYS A 389 28.04 -5.90 -2.99
CA LYS A 389 28.68 -5.76 -1.67
C LYS A 389 29.76 -6.82 -1.50
N LEU A 390 30.98 -6.38 -1.20
CA LEU A 390 32.12 -7.25 -0.93
C LEU A 390 32.64 -6.96 0.49
N LEU A 391 32.69 -8.00 1.32
CA LEU A 391 33.19 -7.94 2.69
C LEU A 391 34.42 -8.82 2.83
N ILE A 392 35.52 -8.26 3.32
CA ILE A 392 36.73 -8.98 3.70
C ILE A 392 36.94 -8.75 5.20
N LEU A 393 36.72 -9.79 6.01
CA LEU A 393 36.67 -9.69 7.46
C LEU A 393 37.73 -10.59 8.11
N TYR A 394 38.43 -10.08 9.13
CA TYR A 394 39.39 -10.87 9.90
C TYR A 394 40.44 -11.54 9.00
N SER A 395 41.03 -10.77 8.09
CA SER A 395 42.02 -11.27 7.13
C SER A 395 43.43 -10.84 7.52
N ASN A 396 44.44 -11.49 6.97
CA ASN A 396 45.83 -11.06 7.11
C ASN A 396 46.27 -10.13 5.96
N MET A 397 45.31 -9.43 5.32
CA MET A 397 45.57 -8.63 4.13
C MET A 397 46.49 -7.45 4.43
N THR A 398 47.60 -7.37 3.70
CA THR A 398 48.60 -6.30 3.78
C THR A 398 48.58 -5.42 2.53
N SER A 399 48.26 -5.98 1.37
CA SER A 399 48.09 -5.25 0.11
C SER A 399 46.91 -5.81 -0.68
N TRP A 400 46.41 -5.04 -1.65
CA TRP A 400 45.43 -5.52 -2.61
C TRP A 400 45.51 -4.65 -3.87
N ASP A 401 46.09 -5.21 -4.93
CA ASP A 401 46.48 -4.42 -6.09
C ASP A 401 45.59 -4.59 -7.31
N GLU A 402 44.85 -5.69 -7.36
CA GLU A 402 43.96 -6.02 -8.45
C GLU A 402 42.66 -5.20 -8.39
N PRO A 403 42.15 -4.71 -9.54
CA PRO A 403 40.97 -3.85 -9.55
C PRO A 403 39.69 -4.59 -9.18
N LEU A 404 38.75 -3.84 -8.62
CA LEU A 404 37.40 -4.32 -8.33
C LEU A 404 36.56 -4.46 -9.62
N PRO A 405 35.61 -5.41 -9.67
CA PRO A 405 34.61 -5.45 -10.73
C PRO A 405 33.79 -4.15 -10.80
N PRO A 406 33.33 -3.73 -11.99
CA PRO A 406 32.62 -2.48 -12.18
C PRO A 406 31.24 -2.44 -11.51
N GLY A 407 30.71 -3.58 -11.06
CA GLY A 407 29.40 -3.67 -10.40
C GLY A 407 29.40 -3.42 -8.90
N VAL A 408 30.58 -3.33 -8.25
CA VAL A 408 30.72 -3.22 -6.79
C VAL A 408 30.36 -1.83 -6.32
N ASN A 409 29.44 -1.76 -5.36
CA ASN A 409 28.92 -0.51 -4.79
C ASN A 409 29.39 -0.29 -3.36
N HIS A 410 29.61 -1.37 -2.61
CA HIS A 410 29.97 -1.33 -1.20
C HIS A 410 31.16 -2.26 -0.94
N VAL A 411 32.23 -1.71 -0.37
CA VAL A 411 33.37 -2.51 0.09
C VAL A 411 33.57 -2.32 1.58
N ILE A 412 33.68 -3.43 2.30
CA ILE A 412 33.90 -3.46 3.73
C ILE A 412 35.15 -4.29 4.01
N VAL A 413 36.17 -3.66 4.61
CA VAL A 413 37.37 -4.33 5.10
C VAL A 413 37.45 -4.12 6.60
N ARG A 414 37.40 -5.19 7.38
CA ARG A 414 37.49 -5.11 8.85
C ARG A 414 38.58 -6.00 9.39
N ARG A 415 39.31 -5.52 10.40
CA ARG A 415 40.32 -6.29 11.14
C ARG A 415 41.29 -6.99 10.19
N SER A 416 42.00 -6.18 9.39
CA SER A 416 43.05 -6.60 8.48
C SER A 416 44.37 -5.93 8.83
N ARG A 417 45.50 -6.44 8.32
CA ARG A 417 46.85 -5.89 8.60
C ARG A 417 47.27 -4.80 7.61
N LEU A 418 46.30 -4.01 7.15
CA LEU A 418 46.54 -2.90 6.24
C LEU A 418 47.25 -1.77 6.99
N GLN A 419 48.40 -1.35 6.46
CA GLN A 419 49.13 -0.15 6.92
C GLN A 419 48.86 1.07 6.04
N SER A 420 48.23 0.87 4.88
CA SER A 420 47.84 1.93 3.95
C SER A 420 46.61 1.48 3.15
N VAL A 421 45.92 2.43 2.52
CA VAL A 421 44.78 2.09 1.66
C VAL A 421 45.30 1.34 0.42
N PRO A 422 44.80 0.13 0.13
CA PRO A 422 45.28 -0.66 -0.99
C PRO A 422 44.93 -0.03 -2.34
N SER A 423 45.73 -0.32 -3.38
CA SER A 423 45.55 0.32 -4.69
C SER A 423 44.24 -0.10 -5.38
N ALA A 424 43.68 -1.27 -5.08
CA ALA A 424 42.31 -1.66 -5.46
C ALA A 424 41.23 -0.67 -4.98
N LEU A 425 41.48 0.05 -3.89
CA LEU A 425 40.59 1.05 -3.30
C LEU A 425 41.11 2.49 -3.42
N GLY A 426 42.32 2.69 -3.94
CA GLY A 426 42.98 3.99 -4.05
C GLY A 426 43.42 4.39 -5.46
N GLY A 427 43.27 3.49 -6.45
CA GLY A 427 43.59 3.66 -7.86
C GLY A 427 42.41 4.20 -8.69
N PRO A 428 42.29 3.86 -9.97
CA PRO A 428 41.08 4.15 -10.75
C PRO A 428 39.92 3.28 -10.26
N ILE A 429 39.00 3.87 -9.52
CA ILE A 429 37.89 3.14 -8.90
C ILE A 429 36.65 3.18 -9.80
N SER A 430 35.84 2.12 -9.73
CA SER A 430 34.57 2.07 -10.43
C SER A 430 33.67 3.27 -10.05
N PRO A 431 33.01 3.93 -11.03
CA PRO A 431 32.05 4.99 -10.74
C PRO A 431 30.83 4.50 -9.93
N SER A 432 30.61 3.18 -9.86
CA SER A 432 29.56 2.56 -9.06
C SER A 432 29.85 2.49 -7.57
N LEU A 433 31.11 2.71 -7.14
CA LEU A 433 31.49 2.55 -5.73
C LEU A 433 30.97 3.74 -4.91
N VAL A 434 30.04 3.44 -4.00
CA VAL A 434 29.31 4.41 -3.20
C VAL A 434 29.75 4.40 -1.74
N SER A 435 30.09 3.22 -1.20
CA SER A 435 30.42 3.08 0.22
C SER A 435 31.74 2.34 0.43
N ILE A 436 32.61 2.92 1.24
CA ILE A 436 33.90 2.34 1.61
C ILE A 436 34.03 2.33 3.12
N PHE A 437 34.05 1.14 3.71
CA PHE A 437 34.24 0.95 5.14
C PHE A 437 35.57 0.23 5.38
N ILE A 438 36.52 0.90 6.02
CA ILE A 438 37.78 0.30 6.49
C ILE A 438 37.81 0.47 8.00
N GLU A 439 37.85 -0.65 8.72
CA GLU A 439 37.79 -0.60 10.18
C GLU A 439 38.80 -1.50 10.85
N HIS A 440 39.30 -1.06 12.01
CA HIS A 440 40.25 -1.82 12.81
C HIS A 440 41.50 -2.24 12.00
N CYS A 441 42.11 -1.28 11.31
CA CYS A 441 43.31 -1.45 10.48
C CYS A 441 44.30 -0.30 10.78
N ASP A 442 45.61 -0.51 10.83
CA ASP A 442 46.56 0.53 11.24
C ASP A 442 47.01 1.44 10.08
N LEU A 443 46.08 2.17 9.46
CA LEU A 443 46.38 3.01 8.29
C LEU A 443 47.26 4.24 8.60
N HIS A 444 47.12 4.82 9.80
CA HIS A 444 47.78 6.06 10.25
C HIS A 444 47.44 7.35 9.46
N GLU A 445 47.42 7.29 8.13
CA GLU A 445 47.09 8.39 7.21
C GLU A 445 46.36 7.88 5.95
N VAL A 446 45.65 8.79 5.28
CA VAL A 446 45.08 8.54 3.94
C VAL A 446 45.62 9.61 3.01
N SER A 447 46.37 9.19 1.99
CA SER A 447 46.99 10.12 1.03
C SER A 447 45.96 10.92 0.23
N GLU A 448 46.33 12.13 -0.20
CA GLU A 448 45.46 12.98 -1.02
C GLU A 448 45.07 12.33 -2.35
N ARG A 449 45.93 11.47 -2.93
CA ARG A 449 45.65 10.75 -4.18
C ARG A 449 44.47 9.78 -4.03
N VAL A 450 44.49 8.98 -2.95
CA VAL A 450 43.39 8.09 -2.59
C VAL A 450 42.12 8.92 -2.39
N MET A 451 42.26 10.03 -1.68
CA MET A 451 41.15 10.93 -1.41
C MET A 451 40.50 11.47 -2.71
N GLN A 452 41.32 11.87 -3.68
CA GLN A 452 40.87 12.32 -5.00
C GLN A 452 40.19 11.23 -5.84
N SER A 453 40.48 9.96 -5.58
CA SER A 453 39.82 8.83 -6.26
C SER A 453 38.40 8.57 -5.73
N TRP A 454 38.09 9.01 -4.50
CA TRP A 454 36.80 8.79 -3.83
C TRP A 454 35.71 9.81 -4.16
N ARG A 455 35.81 10.54 -5.28
CA ARG A 455 34.88 11.64 -5.65
C ARG A 455 33.40 11.25 -5.69
N ASN A 456 33.10 9.99 -5.99
CA ASN A 456 31.73 9.46 -6.09
C ASN A 456 31.25 8.75 -4.81
N VAL A 457 32.12 8.64 -3.80
CA VAL A 457 31.79 7.98 -2.53
C VAL A 457 30.83 8.86 -1.74
N ARG A 458 29.74 8.26 -1.27
CA ARG A 458 28.68 8.90 -0.48
C ARG A 458 28.73 8.50 0.99
N GLN A 459 29.25 7.32 1.29
CA GLN A 459 29.45 6.84 2.67
C GLN A 459 30.90 6.41 2.89
N LEU A 460 31.61 7.07 3.79
CA LEU A 460 33.02 6.79 4.10
C LEU A 460 33.17 6.49 5.59
N HIS A 461 33.53 5.25 5.92
CA HIS A 461 33.79 4.84 7.30
C HIS A 461 35.26 4.44 7.44
N LEU A 462 35.99 5.17 8.27
CA LEU A 462 37.37 4.88 8.64
C LEU A 462 37.43 4.80 10.17
N VAL A 463 37.03 3.65 10.73
CA VAL A 463 36.80 3.50 12.17
C VAL A 463 37.96 2.76 12.82
N ASN A 464 38.53 3.33 13.88
CA ASN A 464 39.67 2.74 14.58
C ASN A 464 40.81 2.38 13.60
N VAL A 465 41.24 3.39 12.83
CA VAL A 465 42.34 3.23 11.86
C VAL A 465 43.58 4.06 12.18
N SER A 466 43.69 4.50 13.44
CA SER A 466 44.82 5.27 13.97
C SER A 466 45.07 6.62 13.28
N LEU A 467 44.05 7.22 12.64
CA LEU A 467 44.16 8.54 11.99
C LEU A 467 44.43 9.66 13.00
N GLN A 468 45.34 10.57 12.69
CA GLN A 468 45.71 11.70 13.56
C GLN A 468 45.04 13.02 13.17
N ASP A 469 44.70 13.19 11.89
CA ASP A 469 44.07 14.39 11.35
C ASP A 469 43.07 14.02 10.25
N VAL A 470 42.14 14.93 9.96
CA VAL A 470 41.23 14.82 8.81
C VAL A 470 41.92 15.44 7.59
N PRO A 471 42.20 14.69 6.50
CA PRO A 471 42.87 15.23 5.33
C PRO A 471 42.07 16.38 4.70
N ALA A 472 42.73 17.48 4.33
CA ALA A 472 42.08 18.64 3.71
C ALA A 472 41.34 18.29 2.41
N ALA A 473 41.85 17.32 1.66
CA ALA A 473 41.22 16.81 0.46
C ALA A 473 39.79 16.26 0.71
N LEU A 474 39.44 15.83 1.94
CA LEU A 474 38.10 15.33 2.27
C LEU A 474 37.01 16.37 1.99
N LEU A 475 37.34 17.66 2.09
CA LEU A 475 36.45 18.77 1.76
C LEU A 475 36.10 18.87 0.27
N GLN A 476 36.82 18.15 -0.59
CA GLN A 476 36.58 18.08 -2.04
C GLN A 476 35.57 16.98 -2.40
N LEU A 477 35.16 16.13 -1.45
CA LEU A 477 34.09 15.15 -1.65
C LEU A 477 32.71 15.78 -1.54
N LEU A 478 32.28 16.45 -2.61
CA LEU A 478 31.01 17.17 -2.65
C LEU A 478 29.77 16.26 -2.49
N HIS A 479 29.89 14.98 -2.85
CA HIS A 479 28.82 13.99 -2.79
C HIS A 479 28.78 13.18 -1.49
N LEU A 480 29.70 13.41 -0.55
CA LEU A 480 29.75 12.66 0.70
C LEU A 480 28.55 13.02 1.59
N GLU A 481 27.71 12.04 1.89
CA GLU A 481 26.50 12.17 2.72
C GLU A 481 26.76 11.70 4.16
N GLU A 482 27.57 10.65 4.33
CA GLU A 482 27.88 10.06 5.64
C GLU A 482 29.39 9.86 5.82
N LEU A 483 29.89 10.34 6.97
CA LEU A 483 31.29 10.21 7.35
C LEU A 483 31.40 9.65 8.76
N ASN A 484 32.07 8.52 8.91
CA ASN A 484 32.36 7.93 10.21
C ASN A 484 33.88 7.83 10.42
N LEU A 485 34.40 8.59 11.39
CA LEU A 485 35.80 8.59 11.82
C LEU A 485 35.93 8.24 13.31
N GLN A 486 35.00 7.44 13.85
CA GLN A 486 34.99 7.06 15.26
C GLN A 486 36.27 6.31 15.67
N SER A 487 36.64 6.46 16.95
CA SER A 487 37.74 5.75 17.60
C SER A 487 39.11 5.94 16.95
N ASN A 488 39.37 7.11 16.35
CA ASN A 488 40.70 7.48 15.85
C ASN A 488 41.47 8.33 16.88
N ARG A 489 42.55 8.98 16.46
CA ARG A 489 43.40 9.86 17.28
C ARG A 489 43.31 11.31 16.82
N ILE A 490 42.18 11.70 16.20
CA ILE A 490 42.00 13.00 15.56
C ILE A 490 41.98 14.09 16.62
N ALA A 491 42.91 15.04 16.52
CA ALA A 491 42.98 16.20 17.42
C ALA A 491 42.50 17.49 16.75
N THR A 492 42.71 17.63 15.44
CA THR A 492 42.37 18.83 14.68
C THR A 492 41.31 18.56 13.61
N LEU A 493 40.41 19.52 13.43
CA LEU A 493 39.38 19.52 12.38
C LEU A 493 39.69 20.63 11.36
N PRO A 494 39.27 20.46 10.09
CA PRO A 494 39.50 21.46 9.07
C PRO A 494 38.74 22.76 9.40
N SER A 495 39.36 23.91 9.11
CA SER A 495 38.80 25.23 9.46
C SER A 495 37.36 25.48 8.97
N PRO A 496 36.91 25.00 7.78
CA PRO A 496 35.52 25.20 7.34
C PRO A 496 34.47 24.45 8.16
N TRP A 497 34.86 23.47 8.99
CA TRP A 497 33.94 22.79 9.92
C TRP A 497 33.82 23.52 11.26
N LEU A 498 34.82 24.32 11.62
CA LEU A 498 34.89 25.05 12.88
C LEU A 498 34.25 26.44 12.76
N VAL A 499 34.57 27.18 11.70
CA VAL A 499 34.13 28.56 11.49
C VAL A 499 33.25 28.65 10.24
N ASP A 500 32.10 29.32 10.36
CA ASP A 500 31.18 29.53 9.24
C ASP A 500 31.67 30.69 8.37
N ASP A 501 32.70 30.41 7.56
CA ASP A 501 33.21 31.37 6.58
C ASP A 501 32.41 31.24 5.28
N SER A 502 31.34 32.03 5.16
CA SER A 502 30.37 32.00 4.05
C SER A 502 31.00 32.22 2.66
N ALA A 503 32.25 32.70 2.60
CA ALA A 503 32.97 33.00 1.36
C ALA A 503 33.75 31.81 0.75
N LYS A 504 33.94 30.69 1.47
CA LYS A 504 34.75 29.53 1.00
C LYS A 504 34.01 28.20 1.00
N VAL A 505 32.69 28.23 1.12
CA VAL A 505 31.88 27.03 1.33
C VAL A 505 31.75 26.20 0.06
N THR A 506 32.57 25.15 -0.08
CA THR A 506 32.21 24.00 -0.91
C THR A 506 30.97 23.33 -0.30
N SER A 507 29.89 23.27 -1.07
CA SER A 507 28.62 22.66 -0.66
C SER A 507 28.84 21.17 -0.37
N SER A 508 28.95 20.82 0.90
CA SER A 508 29.06 19.45 1.37
C SER A 508 27.66 18.86 1.55
N ALA A 509 27.39 17.69 0.95
CA ALA A 509 26.15 16.93 1.12
C ALA A 509 26.03 16.21 2.48
N LEU A 510 27.00 16.38 3.40
CA LEU A 510 27.06 15.69 4.68
C LEU A 510 25.79 15.85 5.51
N ARG A 511 25.19 14.71 5.88
CA ARG A 511 23.99 14.58 6.73
C ARG A 511 24.33 13.94 8.07
N LEU A 512 25.32 13.04 8.10
CA LEU A 512 25.75 12.33 9.31
C LEU A 512 27.27 12.35 9.41
N VAL A 513 27.79 12.81 10.54
CA VAL A 513 29.22 12.88 10.84
C VAL A 513 29.49 12.32 12.23
N LEU A 514 30.17 11.18 12.29
CA LEU A 514 30.48 10.48 13.53
C LEU A 514 31.97 10.65 13.86
N LEU A 515 32.28 11.40 14.92
CA LEU A 515 33.63 11.71 15.38
C LEU A 515 33.87 11.22 16.82
N GLY A 516 33.02 10.31 17.32
CA GLY A 516 33.12 9.82 18.69
C GLY A 516 34.44 9.10 19.00
N GLY A 517 34.94 9.21 20.23
CA GLY A 517 36.15 8.53 20.70
C GLY A 517 37.45 9.04 20.07
N ASN A 518 37.54 10.33 19.77
CA ASN A 518 38.74 10.99 19.24
C ASN A 518 39.41 11.88 20.32
N ARG A 519 40.34 12.75 19.92
CA ARG A 519 41.08 13.69 20.79
C ARG A 519 40.66 15.14 20.56
N LEU A 520 39.42 15.36 20.13
CA LEU A 520 38.92 16.70 19.80
C LEU A 520 38.75 17.56 21.05
N VAL A 521 39.25 18.79 20.96
CA VAL A 521 39.12 19.83 22.00
C VAL A 521 38.16 20.94 21.55
N GLN A 522 37.70 20.92 20.31
CA GLN A 522 36.83 21.95 19.72
C GLN A 522 35.57 21.33 19.11
N VAL A 523 34.47 22.08 19.13
CA VAL A 523 33.19 21.68 18.52
C VAL A 523 33.09 22.23 17.09
N PRO A 524 32.76 21.41 16.07
CA PRO A 524 32.55 21.88 14.70
C PRO A 524 31.17 22.54 14.53
N TRP A 525 31.02 23.76 15.07
CA TRP A 525 29.75 24.50 15.07
C TRP A 525 29.23 24.81 13.66
N ALA A 526 30.11 25.12 12.71
CA ALA A 526 29.71 25.40 11.34
C ALA A 526 29.07 24.17 10.67
N LEU A 527 29.63 22.98 10.93
CA LEU A 527 29.06 21.72 10.44
C LEU A 527 27.71 21.40 11.10
N ALA A 528 27.60 21.57 12.41
CA ALA A 528 26.36 21.30 13.15
C ALA A 528 25.20 22.23 12.73
N LYS A 529 25.48 23.50 12.43
CA LYS A 529 24.48 24.49 11.95
C LYS A 529 23.93 24.14 10.57
N ARG A 530 24.69 23.43 9.74
CA ARG A 530 24.27 22.99 8.39
C ARG A 530 23.34 21.77 8.39
N SER A 531 22.71 21.46 9.53
CA SER A 531 21.77 20.35 9.73
C SER A 531 22.36 18.95 9.61
N ALA A 532 23.69 18.81 9.64
CA ALA A 532 24.33 17.51 9.82
C ALA A 532 24.16 17.02 11.27
N VAL A 533 23.83 15.74 11.45
CA VAL A 533 23.92 15.08 12.75
C VAL A 533 25.39 14.84 13.05
N VAL A 534 25.92 15.48 14.08
CA VAL A 534 27.32 15.32 14.50
C VAL A 534 27.39 14.61 15.84
N ASP A 535 28.05 13.45 15.89
CA ASP A 535 28.39 12.74 17.13
C ASP A 535 29.82 13.10 17.55
N LEU A 536 29.96 13.63 18.77
CA LEU A 536 31.23 14.04 19.37
C LEU A 536 31.51 13.29 20.68
N SER A 537 30.76 12.23 20.98
CA SER A 537 30.87 11.46 22.22
C SER A 537 32.32 10.99 22.51
N GLY A 538 32.73 10.90 23.77
CA GLY A 538 34.06 10.39 24.12
C GLY A 538 35.25 11.23 23.62
N ASN A 539 35.07 12.54 23.40
CA ASN A 539 36.14 13.50 23.10
C ASN A 539 36.45 14.40 24.31
N PRO A 540 37.71 14.85 24.50
CA PRO A 540 38.12 15.76 25.57
C PRO A 540 37.74 17.23 25.28
N ILE A 541 36.47 17.50 24.97
CA ILE A 541 35.96 18.85 24.68
C ILE A 541 35.73 19.58 26.01
N PRO A 542 36.41 20.72 26.28
CA PRO A 542 36.26 21.45 27.52
C PRO A 542 34.90 22.19 27.54
N PRO A 543 34.23 22.25 28.71
CA PRO A 543 32.89 22.82 28.85
C PRO A 543 32.81 24.32 28.52
N SER A 544 33.94 25.03 28.43
CA SER A 544 34.01 26.44 28.06
C SER A 544 33.87 26.70 26.56
N THR A 545 34.01 25.68 25.69
CA THR A 545 33.89 25.81 24.23
C THR A 545 32.44 25.71 23.72
N THR A 546 31.50 25.39 24.61
CA THR A 546 30.07 25.35 24.29
C THR A 546 29.43 26.72 24.51
N SER A 547 29.29 27.49 23.43
CA SER A 547 28.53 28.74 23.47
C SER A 547 27.04 28.39 23.67
N LEU A 548 26.44 28.94 24.73
CA LEU A 548 25.03 28.75 25.06
C LEU A 548 24.12 29.25 23.93
N ALA A 549 24.56 30.27 23.20
CA ALA A 549 23.85 30.87 22.06
C ALA A 549 23.82 29.93 20.84
N ASP A 550 24.93 29.24 20.54
CA ASP A 550 24.99 28.28 19.43
C ASP A 550 24.14 27.04 19.73
N MET A 551 24.17 26.55 20.97
CA MET A 551 23.26 25.51 21.45
C MET A 551 21.79 25.93 21.33
N ALA A 552 21.45 27.16 21.74
CA ALA A 552 20.09 27.69 21.64
C ALA A 552 19.61 27.76 20.18
N SER A 553 20.46 28.21 19.24
CA SER A 553 20.12 28.29 17.82
C SER A 553 19.83 26.92 17.17
N LEU A 554 20.59 25.89 17.55
CA LEU A 554 20.38 24.52 17.08
C LEU A 554 19.12 23.88 17.68
N LEU A 555 18.84 24.18 18.95
CA LEU A 555 17.60 23.78 19.62
C LEU A 555 16.38 24.46 18.97
N GLU A 556 16.49 25.74 18.59
CA GLU A 556 15.42 26.51 17.96
C GLU A 556 15.10 26.03 16.54
N ALA A 557 16.12 25.72 15.72
CA ALA A 557 15.91 25.11 14.40
C ALA A 557 15.20 23.74 14.49
N ARG A 558 15.53 22.92 15.52
CA ARG A 558 14.85 21.63 15.77
C ARG A 558 13.45 21.81 16.37
N ARG A 559 13.22 22.88 17.12
CA ARG A 559 11.93 23.27 17.69
C ARG A 559 10.93 23.66 16.60
N ILE A 560 11.37 24.35 15.54
CA ILE A 560 10.53 24.72 14.38
C ILE A 560 10.01 23.47 13.63
N LEU A 561 10.85 22.44 13.48
CA LEU A 561 10.45 21.16 12.86
C LEU A 561 9.43 20.37 13.71
N TRP A 562 9.51 20.48 15.05
CA TRP A 562 8.54 19.87 15.96
C TRP A 562 7.21 20.64 15.98
N ILE A 563 7.25 21.97 15.95
CA ILE A 563 6.07 22.85 15.92
C ILE A 563 5.26 22.68 14.62
N SER A 564 5.92 22.64 13.46
CA SER A 564 5.23 22.47 12.17
C SER A 564 4.49 21.13 12.07
N MET A 565 5.04 20.08 12.66
CA MET A 565 4.43 18.74 12.65
C MET A 565 3.31 18.57 13.68
N ALA A 566 3.45 19.19 14.85
CA ALA A 566 2.35 19.29 15.82
C ALA A 566 1.15 20.04 15.22
N ALA A 567 1.40 21.09 14.43
CA ALA A 567 0.34 21.83 13.73
C ALA A 567 -0.43 20.96 12.71
N VAL A 568 0.24 20.06 11.97
CA VAL A 568 -0.43 19.13 11.04
C VAL A 568 -1.28 18.10 11.78
N ALA A 569 -0.80 17.56 12.90
CA ALA A 569 -1.56 16.62 13.73
C ALA A 569 -2.78 17.28 14.41
N ILE A 570 -2.64 18.53 14.84
CA ILE A 570 -3.75 19.34 15.36
C ILE A 570 -4.76 19.63 14.26
N LEU A 571 -4.32 20.00 13.06
CA LEU A 571 -5.20 20.23 11.90
C LEU A 571 -6.00 18.97 11.55
N GLY A 572 -5.35 17.80 11.51
CA GLY A 572 -6.02 16.51 11.31
C GLY A 572 -7.04 16.19 12.41
N SER A 573 -6.76 16.57 13.65
CA SER A 573 -7.68 16.40 14.79
C SER A 573 -8.88 17.35 14.71
N VAL A 574 -8.67 18.61 14.33
CA VAL A 574 -9.74 19.61 14.12
C VAL A 574 -10.65 19.19 12.97
N VAL A 575 -10.08 18.73 11.85
CA VAL A 575 -10.84 18.20 10.71
C VAL A 575 -11.63 16.94 11.13
N GLY A 576 -11.02 16.02 11.88
CA GLY A 576 -11.69 14.83 12.40
C GLY A 576 -12.85 15.14 13.36
N ILE A 577 -12.68 16.13 14.24
CA ILE A 577 -13.74 16.64 15.12
C ILE A 577 -14.85 17.29 14.29
N GLY A 578 -14.51 18.14 13.33
CA GLY A 578 -15.46 18.81 12.43
C GLY A 578 -16.30 17.81 11.64
N LEU A 579 -15.65 16.80 11.04
CA LEU A 579 -16.31 15.71 10.32
C LEU A 579 -17.19 14.87 11.26
N SER A 580 -16.73 14.55 12.48
CA SER A 580 -17.52 13.82 13.48
C SER A 580 -18.74 14.60 13.99
N LYS A 581 -18.67 15.94 14.02
CA LYS A 581 -19.74 16.82 14.49
C LYS A 581 -20.80 17.05 13.41
N HIS A 582 -20.37 17.10 12.13
CA HIS A 582 -21.25 17.20 10.97
C HIS A 582 -21.88 15.87 10.54
N MET A 583 -21.44 14.74 11.09
CA MET A 583 -22.07 13.43 10.88
C MET A 583 -23.20 13.22 11.92
N PRO A 584 -24.48 13.12 11.51
CA PRO A 584 -25.60 12.94 12.43
C PRO A 584 -25.47 11.62 13.21
N PRO A 585 -25.89 11.56 14.50
CA PRO A 585 -25.74 10.38 15.35
C PRO A 585 -26.33 9.08 14.80
N TYR A 586 -27.32 9.17 13.92
CA TYR A 586 -28.08 8.05 13.38
C TYR A 586 -27.58 7.56 12.01
N MET A 587 -26.63 8.25 11.36
CA MET A 587 -25.99 7.80 10.11
C MET A 587 -24.83 6.79 10.34
N ASP A 588 -24.65 6.29 11.56
CA ASP A 588 -23.54 5.41 11.95
C ASP A 588 -23.77 3.92 11.62
N ASN A 589 -24.34 3.62 10.45
CA ASN A 589 -24.67 2.25 10.02
C ASN A 589 -23.44 1.36 9.70
N LEU A 590 -22.24 1.85 10.00
CA LEU A 590 -20.96 1.12 9.87
C LEU A 590 -19.96 1.46 11.00
N GLY A 591 -20.37 2.17 12.06
CA GLY A 591 -19.47 2.55 13.16
C GLY A 591 -18.42 3.61 12.80
N LEU A 592 -18.52 4.27 11.65
CA LEU A 592 -17.61 5.33 11.20
C LEU A 592 -17.55 6.51 12.16
N ARG A 593 -18.66 6.92 12.79
CA ARG A 593 -18.66 8.04 13.75
C ARG A 593 -17.86 7.67 14.99
N ARG A 594 -18.10 6.48 15.55
CA ARG A 594 -17.28 5.95 16.67
C ARG A 594 -15.81 5.75 16.27
N THR A 595 -15.56 5.43 15.01
CA THR A 595 -14.21 5.27 14.45
C THR A 595 -13.49 6.61 14.38
N TYR A 596 -14.08 7.66 13.78
CA TYR A 596 -13.52 9.01 13.78
C TYR A 596 -13.36 9.55 15.21
N GLN A 597 -14.28 9.22 16.11
CA GLN A 597 -14.16 9.57 17.53
C GLN A 597 -12.99 8.88 18.23
N ARG A 598 -12.75 7.61 17.94
CA ARG A 598 -11.58 6.87 18.44
C ARG A 598 -10.30 7.41 17.85
N THR A 599 -10.27 7.67 16.55
CA THR A 599 -9.12 8.23 15.82
C THR A 599 -8.70 9.56 16.40
N TYR A 600 -9.60 10.54 16.60
CA TYR A 600 -9.16 11.81 17.19
C TYR A 600 -8.70 11.63 18.65
N ARG A 601 -9.35 10.76 19.46
CA ARG A 601 -8.91 10.50 20.84
C ARG A 601 -7.53 9.86 20.92
N THR A 602 -7.21 8.95 20.00
CA THR A 602 -5.89 8.32 19.92
C THR A 602 -4.85 9.22 19.29
N SER A 603 -5.22 10.05 18.30
CA SER A 603 -4.35 11.14 17.83
C SER A 603 -4.00 12.11 18.96
N ILE A 604 -4.97 12.49 19.80
CA ILE A 604 -4.72 13.29 21.02
C ILE A 604 -3.80 12.54 21.98
N PHE A 605 -4.00 11.24 22.21
CA PHE A 605 -3.12 10.42 23.05
C PHE A 605 -1.68 10.41 22.53
N PHE A 606 -1.45 10.18 21.23
CA PHE A 606 -0.10 10.21 20.65
C PHE A 606 0.53 11.62 20.67
N VAL A 607 -0.27 12.67 20.54
CA VAL A 607 0.18 14.06 20.73
C VAL A 607 0.59 14.30 22.19
N LEU A 608 -0.20 13.83 23.17
CA LEU A 608 0.12 13.95 24.60
C LEU A 608 1.33 13.12 25.00
N VAL A 609 1.49 11.90 24.48
CA VAL A 609 2.68 11.06 24.69
C VAL A 609 3.91 11.69 24.05
N SER A 610 3.77 12.30 22.86
CA SER A 610 4.87 13.04 22.22
C SER A 610 5.26 14.31 22.99
N LEU A 611 4.27 15.00 23.58
CA LEU A 611 4.47 16.15 24.47
C LEU A 611 5.14 15.73 25.78
N LEU A 612 4.70 14.63 26.38
CA LEU A 612 5.26 14.07 27.61
C LEU A 612 6.70 13.60 27.38
N HIS A 613 6.97 12.89 26.27
CA HIS A 613 8.31 12.45 25.90
C HIS A 613 9.24 13.65 25.63
N GLY A 614 8.79 14.65 24.85
CA GLY A 614 9.56 15.88 24.62
C GLY A 614 9.79 16.68 25.91
N GLY A 615 8.83 16.68 26.84
CA GLY A 615 8.96 17.27 28.17
C GLY A 615 9.92 16.50 29.07
N LEU A 616 9.92 15.16 29.01
CA LEU A 616 10.84 14.31 29.75
C LEU A 616 12.28 14.48 29.24
N GLU A 617 12.48 14.54 27.92
CA GLU A 617 13.80 14.84 27.31
C GLU A 617 14.31 16.22 27.73
N TRP A 618 13.42 17.20 27.84
CA TRP A 618 13.74 18.55 28.30
C TRP A 618 14.10 18.61 29.80
N ILE A 619 13.40 17.84 30.64
CA ILE A 619 13.59 17.83 32.10
C ILE A 619 14.81 16.97 32.50
N LEU A 620 15.01 15.83 31.84
CA LEU A 620 16.03 14.83 32.23
C LEU A 620 17.36 14.99 31.48
N SER A 621 17.42 15.77 30.39
CA SER A 621 18.61 15.93 29.55
C SER A 621 19.20 14.60 29.00
N VAL A 622 18.41 13.51 28.99
CA VAL A 622 18.82 12.18 28.49
C VAL A 622 18.20 11.96 27.10
N PRO A 623 18.97 11.58 26.07
CA PRO A 623 18.49 11.44 24.69
C PRO A 623 17.84 10.06 24.43
N LEU A 624 16.91 9.64 25.30
CA LEU A 624 16.21 8.35 25.22
C LEU A 624 15.48 8.15 23.87
N GLY A 625 15.00 9.21 23.22
CA GLY A 625 14.28 9.12 21.95
C GLY A 625 15.14 8.95 20.70
N ARG A 626 16.46 9.16 20.81
CA ARG A 626 17.39 9.24 19.67
C ARG A 626 18.11 7.94 19.36
N GLU A 627 18.54 7.19 20.37
CA GLU A 627 19.26 5.91 20.18
C GLU A 627 18.34 4.78 19.71
N PHE A 628 17.03 4.86 19.99
CA PHE A 628 16.08 3.79 19.70
C PHE A 628 15.04 4.13 18.62
N HIS A 629 15.24 5.21 17.86
CA HIS A 629 14.27 5.69 16.86
C HIS A 629 12.83 5.83 17.39
N VAL A 630 12.63 5.98 18.70
CA VAL A 630 11.31 5.95 19.38
C VAL A 630 10.38 6.98 18.78
N ARG A 631 10.93 8.13 18.38
CA ARG A 631 10.20 9.21 17.72
C ARG A 631 9.66 8.77 16.36
N ASN A 632 10.46 8.11 15.53
CA ASN A 632 10.03 7.55 14.25
C ASN A 632 9.06 6.37 14.45
N LEU A 633 9.27 5.56 15.49
CA LEU A 633 8.40 4.44 15.85
C LEU A 633 7.01 4.92 16.26
N ILE A 634 6.92 5.93 17.14
CA ILE A 634 5.66 6.58 17.53
C ILE A 634 4.96 7.16 16.30
N TYR A 635 5.71 7.72 15.34
CA TYR A 635 5.15 8.25 14.09
C TYR A 635 4.62 7.17 13.14
N THR A 636 5.37 6.08 12.94
CA THR A 636 4.92 4.95 12.13
C THR A 636 3.73 4.26 12.77
N LEU A 637 3.75 4.08 14.10
CA LEU A 637 2.65 3.48 14.84
C LEU A 637 1.39 4.37 14.79
N ALA A 638 1.53 5.69 14.91
CA ALA A 638 0.39 6.61 14.77
C ALA A 638 -0.23 6.53 13.37
N MET A 639 0.59 6.50 12.31
CA MET A 639 0.10 6.38 10.92
C MET A 639 -0.51 5.01 10.63
N GLN A 640 0.11 3.93 11.12
CA GLN A 640 -0.42 2.57 11.03
C GLN A 640 -1.73 2.41 11.82
N TYR A 641 -1.85 3.08 12.97
CA TYR A 641 -3.07 3.09 13.78
C TYR A 641 -4.21 3.83 13.08
N VAL A 642 -3.93 5.01 12.51
CA VAL A 642 -4.89 5.76 11.69
C VAL A 642 -5.34 4.91 10.51
N PHE A 643 -4.42 4.25 9.81
CA PHE A 643 -4.74 3.35 8.71
C PHE A 643 -5.58 2.14 9.17
N PHE A 644 -5.17 1.46 10.24
CA PHE A 644 -5.85 0.27 10.73
C PHE A 644 -7.28 0.58 11.18
N PHE A 645 -7.49 1.64 11.98
CA PHE A 645 -8.82 1.92 12.52
C PHE A 645 -9.73 2.66 11.55
N ASN A 646 -9.23 3.56 10.70
CA ASN A 646 -10.10 4.30 9.76
C ASN A 646 -10.33 3.56 8.44
N ILE A 647 -9.50 2.56 8.11
CA ILE A 647 -9.55 1.86 6.82
C ILE A 647 -9.67 0.36 7.03
N ALA A 648 -8.71 -0.29 7.69
CA ALA A 648 -8.67 -1.76 7.76
C ALA A 648 -9.81 -2.38 8.61
N ALA A 649 -10.10 -1.82 9.78
CA ALA A 649 -11.12 -2.32 10.69
C ALA A 649 -12.57 -2.13 10.16
N PRO A 650 -12.94 -0.98 9.57
CA PRO A 650 -14.23 -0.82 8.89
C PRO A 650 -14.38 -1.79 7.72
N LEU A 651 -13.33 -1.99 6.91
CA LEU A 651 -13.33 -2.95 5.80
C LEU A 651 -13.48 -4.41 6.30
N ARG A 652 -12.81 -4.76 7.40
CA ARG A 652 -12.97 -6.07 8.05
C ARG A 652 -14.38 -6.26 8.61
N HIS A 653 -14.97 -5.23 9.20
CA HIS A 653 -16.33 -5.30 9.75
C HIS A 653 -17.38 -5.44 8.64
N LEU A 654 -17.17 -4.78 7.48
CA LEU A 654 -17.94 -4.98 6.24
C LEU A 654 -17.83 -6.41 5.71
N ALA A 655 -16.63 -7.00 5.75
CA ALA A 655 -16.41 -8.38 5.32
C ALA A 655 -17.08 -9.40 6.26
N LEU A 656 -17.03 -9.16 7.58
CA LEU A 656 -17.66 -10.03 8.58
C LEU A 656 -19.19 -9.90 8.63
N SER A 657 -19.74 -8.70 8.43
CA SER A 657 -21.20 -8.52 8.34
C SER A 657 -21.78 -9.13 7.07
N SER A 658 -21.02 -9.10 5.96
CA SER A 658 -21.33 -9.84 4.74
C SER A 658 -21.34 -11.36 4.98
N GLN A 659 -20.41 -11.89 5.79
CA GLN A 659 -20.38 -13.30 6.17
C GLN A 659 -21.55 -13.70 7.09
N ALA A 660 -21.97 -12.84 8.03
CA ALA A 660 -23.13 -13.07 8.88
C ALA A 660 -24.45 -13.05 8.09
N MET A 661 -24.57 -12.20 7.06
CA MET A 661 -25.72 -12.24 6.13
C MET A 661 -25.74 -13.52 5.31
N THR A 662 -24.58 -14.08 4.93
CA THR A 662 -24.51 -15.38 4.23
C THR A 662 -24.70 -16.60 5.16
N SER A 663 -24.36 -16.52 6.45
CA SER A 663 -24.58 -17.63 7.40
C SER A 663 -26.01 -17.74 7.91
N VAL A 664 -26.82 -16.69 7.78
CA VAL A 664 -28.28 -16.77 8.06
C VAL A 664 -29.03 -17.51 6.94
N VAL A 665 -28.39 -17.78 5.80
CA VAL A 665 -28.95 -18.55 4.67
C VAL A 665 -28.76 -20.07 4.82
N THR A 666 -28.14 -20.56 5.90
CA THR A 666 -28.41 -21.94 6.35
C THR A 666 -29.74 -21.96 7.09
N THR A 667 -30.80 -22.13 6.32
CA THR A 667 -32.19 -22.22 6.72
C THR A 667 -32.40 -23.28 7.78
N THR A 668 -32.55 -22.85 9.04
CA THR A 668 -33.36 -23.61 9.99
C THR A 668 -34.83 -23.47 9.57
N SER A 669 -35.65 -24.51 9.75
CA SER A 669 -37.03 -24.59 9.21
C SER A 669 -37.93 -23.41 9.63
N LYS A 670 -37.64 -22.75 10.76
CA LYS A 670 -38.32 -21.53 11.24
C LYS A 670 -37.98 -20.27 10.43
N ALA A 671 -36.78 -20.15 9.86
CA ALA A 671 -36.42 -19.00 9.03
C ALA A 671 -37.07 -19.10 7.64
N ALA A 672 -37.16 -20.31 7.09
CA ALA A 672 -37.86 -20.57 5.84
C ALA A 672 -39.38 -20.30 5.96
N SER A 673 -40.00 -20.62 7.11
CA SER A 673 -41.43 -20.32 7.34
C SER A 673 -41.68 -18.81 7.41
N ARG A 674 -40.84 -18.06 8.13
CA ARG A 674 -40.95 -16.59 8.24
C ARG A 674 -40.70 -15.87 6.91
N MET A 675 -39.80 -16.39 6.08
CA MET A 675 -39.53 -15.82 4.76
C MET A 675 -40.71 -16.05 3.80
N LYS A 676 -41.39 -17.19 3.94
CA LYS A 676 -42.64 -17.49 3.22
C LYS A 676 -43.81 -16.61 3.69
N GLU A 677 -43.93 -16.37 4.99
CA GLU A 677 -44.92 -15.45 5.57
C GLU A 677 -44.68 -14.01 5.10
N LEU A 678 -43.43 -13.55 5.06
CA LEU A 678 -43.08 -12.23 4.53
C LEU A 678 -43.38 -12.13 3.04
N GLU A 679 -43.05 -13.15 2.25
CA GLU A 679 -43.37 -13.18 0.83
C GLU A 679 -44.89 -13.19 0.58
N GLN A 680 -45.65 -13.91 1.41
CA GLN A 680 -47.11 -13.93 1.37
C GLN A 680 -47.71 -12.58 1.80
N TYR A 681 -47.13 -11.93 2.80
CA TYR A 681 -47.51 -10.59 3.23
C TYR A 681 -47.24 -9.56 2.13
N LEU A 682 -46.04 -9.56 1.54
CA LEU A 682 -45.68 -8.66 0.44
C LEU A 682 -46.53 -8.89 -0.81
N ARG A 683 -47.03 -10.10 -1.05
CA ARG A 683 -47.96 -10.36 -2.15
C ARG A 683 -49.40 -9.95 -1.86
N SER A 684 -49.75 -9.61 -0.62
CA SER A 684 -51.09 -9.11 -0.29
C SER A 684 -51.28 -7.69 -0.80
N ASN A 685 -52.52 -7.34 -1.16
CA ASN A 685 -52.87 -6.02 -1.74
C ASN A 685 -52.48 -4.83 -0.86
N HIS A 686 -52.32 -5.03 0.45
CA HIS A 686 -51.89 -4.00 1.40
C HIS A 686 -50.45 -4.18 1.88
N GLY A 687 -49.88 -5.38 1.84
CA GLY A 687 -48.58 -5.63 2.47
C GLY A 687 -47.39 -5.03 1.73
N LEU A 688 -47.35 -5.04 0.39
CA LEU A 688 -46.28 -4.32 -0.33
C LEU A 688 -46.37 -2.80 -0.15
N PRO A 689 -47.55 -2.16 -0.28
CA PRO A 689 -47.70 -0.74 0.07
C PRO A 689 -47.29 -0.44 1.51
N THR A 690 -47.78 -1.18 2.51
CA THR A 690 -47.43 -0.97 3.92
C THR A 690 -45.95 -1.19 4.19
N PHE A 691 -45.34 -2.20 3.57
CA PHE A 691 -43.90 -2.45 3.66
C PHE A 691 -43.09 -1.33 3.00
N MET A 692 -43.54 -0.80 1.85
CA MET A 692 -42.90 0.34 1.20
C MET A 692 -43.08 1.62 2.00
N THR A 693 -44.24 1.86 2.62
CA THR A 693 -44.48 2.97 3.55
C THR A 693 -43.61 2.84 4.80
N PHE A 694 -43.39 1.61 5.29
CA PHE A 694 -42.44 1.31 6.36
C PHE A 694 -40.99 1.61 5.94
N CYS A 695 -40.56 1.18 4.76
CA CYS A 695 -39.23 1.51 4.22
C CYS A 695 -39.06 3.02 3.93
N GLN A 696 -40.13 3.73 3.58
CA GLN A 696 -40.13 5.19 3.45
C GLN A 696 -40.07 5.90 4.81
N ARG A 697 -40.57 5.25 5.88
CA ARG A 697 -40.48 5.72 7.28
C ARG A 697 -39.11 5.50 7.93
N ASP A 698 -38.15 4.82 7.30
CA ASP A 698 -36.75 4.77 7.78
C ASP A 698 -36.10 6.17 7.85
N PHE A 699 -36.72 7.20 7.24
CA PHE A 699 -36.35 8.61 7.43
C PHE A 699 -36.94 9.26 8.70
N ARG A 700 -37.81 8.58 9.46
CA ARG A 700 -38.40 9.02 10.75
C ARG A 700 -38.16 7.98 11.86
N THR A 701 -36.89 7.81 12.22
CA THR A 701 -36.39 6.77 13.13
C THR A 701 -36.96 6.83 14.55
N GLU A 702 -37.38 8.01 15.00
CA GLU A 702 -37.88 8.29 16.35
C GLU A 702 -39.28 7.72 16.56
N GLU A 703 -40.17 7.89 15.59
CA GLU A 703 -41.55 7.38 15.61
C GLU A 703 -41.57 5.84 15.55
N LEU A 704 -40.67 5.24 14.75
CA LEU A 704 -40.54 3.80 14.62
C LEU A 704 -39.98 3.15 15.90
N ARG A 705 -39.00 3.79 16.55
CA ARG A 705 -38.45 3.34 17.84
C ARG A 705 -39.42 3.56 18.99
N ALA A 706 -40.20 4.65 18.96
CA ALA A 706 -41.30 4.88 19.90
C ALA A 706 -42.34 3.76 19.80
N TRP A 707 -42.72 3.38 18.58
CA TRP A 707 -43.65 2.28 18.33
C TRP A 707 -43.09 0.94 18.82
N GLN A 708 -41.81 0.66 18.54
CA GLN A 708 -41.13 -0.56 19.02
C GLN A 708 -41.05 -0.62 20.56
N LEU A 709 -40.85 0.51 21.23
CA LEU A 709 -40.88 0.58 22.69
C LEU A 709 -42.25 0.26 23.26
N VAL A 710 -43.34 0.69 22.60
CA VAL A 710 -44.71 0.31 22.99
C VAL A 710 -44.94 -1.20 22.81
N GLU A 711 -44.44 -1.79 21.73
CA GLU A 711 -44.49 -3.25 21.54
C GLU A 711 -43.68 -4.02 22.61
N GLN A 712 -42.50 -3.51 22.99
CA GLN A 712 -41.71 -4.09 24.07
C GLN A 712 -42.42 -3.97 25.43
N PHE A 713 -43.17 -2.88 25.67
CA PHE A 713 -44.03 -2.73 26.85
C PHE A 713 -45.17 -3.75 26.84
N LYS A 714 -45.84 -3.98 25.69
CA LYS A 714 -46.87 -5.02 25.53
C LYS A 714 -46.35 -6.42 25.85
N GLN A 715 -45.09 -6.68 25.52
CA GLN A 715 -44.37 -7.92 25.83
C GLN A 715 -43.78 -7.96 27.24
N ARG A 716 -44.05 -6.94 28.08
CA ARG A 716 -43.54 -6.76 29.46
C ARG A 716 -42.01 -6.68 29.58
N LEU A 717 -41.32 -6.33 28.51
CA LEU A 717 -39.86 -6.17 28.47
C LEU A 717 -39.40 -4.79 28.96
N VAL A 718 -40.30 -3.80 28.96
CA VAL A 718 -40.04 -2.42 29.37
C VAL A 718 -41.17 -1.96 30.29
N SER A 719 -40.86 -1.25 31.38
CA SER A 719 -41.87 -0.72 32.30
C SER A 719 -42.53 0.55 31.75
N ALA A 720 -43.78 0.83 32.13
CA ALA A 720 -44.51 2.03 31.72
C ALA A 720 -43.71 3.32 32.02
N ARG A 721 -43.05 3.37 33.19
CA ARG A 721 -42.22 4.52 33.61
C ARG A 721 -41.02 4.73 32.68
N LYS A 722 -40.36 3.65 32.24
CA LYS A 722 -39.21 3.71 31.34
C LYS A 722 -39.61 4.09 29.92
N LEU A 723 -40.76 3.61 29.44
CA LEU A 723 -41.33 4.05 28.17
C LEU A 723 -41.63 5.55 28.20
N LEU A 724 -42.26 6.02 29.28
CA LEU A 724 -42.61 7.43 29.46
C LEU A 724 -41.37 8.34 29.42
N THR A 725 -40.33 8.03 30.21
CA THR A 725 -39.12 8.86 30.29
C THR A 725 -38.25 8.80 29.04
N THR A 726 -38.33 7.72 28.25
CA THR A 726 -37.54 7.56 27.03
C THR A 726 -38.22 8.20 25.80
N CYS A 727 -39.55 8.28 25.80
CA CYS A 727 -40.33 8.60 24.60
C CYS A 727 -41.33 9.77 24.74
N LEU A 728 -41.95 9.97 25.92
CA LEU A 728 -43.14 10.82 26.10
C LEU A 728 -42.91 12.06 26.98
N VAL A 729 -41.75 12.17 27.64
CA VAL A 729 -41.38 13.34 28.45
C VAL A 729 -40.71 14.41 27.55
N PRO A 730 -40.89 15.72 27.79
CA PRO A 730 -40.21 16.76 27.02
C PRO A 730 -38.68 16.55 27.00
N GLN A 731 -38.06 16.74 25.84
CA GLN A 731 -36.60 16.60 25.62
C GLN A 731 -36.03 15.20 25.85
N CYS A 732 -36.86 14.15 25.84
CA CYS A 732 -36.38 12.77 25.92
C CYS A 732 -35.69 12.27 24.64
N ALA A 733 -34.96 11.16 24.76
CA ALA A 733 -34.09 10.62 23.70
C ALA A 733 -34.83 10.24 22.40
N LEU A 734 -36.14 9.99 22.46
CA LEU A 734 -36.99 9.65 21.31
C LEU A 734 -38.16 10.63 21.15
N ALA A 735 -38.00 11.89 21.57
CA ALA A 735 -39.04 12.90 21.40
C ALA A 735 -39.37 13.12 19.91
N CYS A 736 -40.62 12.90 19.53
CA CYS A 736 -41.15 13.15 18.19
C CYS A 736 -42.41 14.03 18.27
N PRO A 737 -42.85 14.67 17.16
CA PRO A 737 -44.01 15.58 17.19
C PRO A 737 -45.27 14.93 17.79
N THR A 738 -45.48 13.65 17.51
CA THR A 738 -46.57 12.84 18.07
C THR A 738 -46.37 12.60 19.56
N SER A 739 -45.16 12.29 20.03
CA SER A 739 -44.93 12.04 21.47
C SER A 739 -45.00 13.32 22.30
N VAL A 740 -44.63 14.47 21.75
CA VAL A 740 -44.81 15.79 22.40
C VAL A 740 -46.30 16.10 22.58
N LYS A 741 -47.15 15.73 21.62
CA LYS A 741 -48.60 15.93 21.69
C LYS A 741 -49.27 15.03 22.73
N TRP A 742 -48.89 13.75 22.78
CA TRP A 742 -49.52 12.73 23.64
C TRP A 742 -48.89 12.58 25.03
N GLY A 743 -47.66 13.07 25.19
CA GLY A 743 -46.86 12.94 26.40
C GLY A 743 -47.53 13.44 27.68
N PRO A 744 -48.00 14.70 27.75
CA PRO A 744 -48.64 15.25 28.95
C PRO A 744 -49.86 14.44 29.41
N THR A 745 -50.66 13.92 28.47
CA THR A 745 -51.83 13.09 28.75
C THR A 745 -51.43 11.77 29.42
N TYR A 746 -50.39 11.11 28.91
CA TYR A 746 -49.93 9.82 29.44
C TYR A 746 -49.16 9.93 30.75
N VAL A 747 -48.47 11.04 30.99
CA VAL A 747 -47.87 11.37 32.29
C VAL A 747 -48.97 11.48 33.35
N ALA A 748 -50.01 12.27 33.09
CA ALA A 748 -51.13 12.44 34.02
C ALA A 748 -51.93 11.14 34.24
N ARG A 749 -52.17 10.36 33.18
CA ARG A 749 -52.85 9.05 33.29
C ARG A 749 -52.06 8.06 34.15
N LEU A 750 -50.74 7.99 33.99
CA LEU A 750 -49.90 7.06 34.75
C LEU A 750 -49.78 7.50 36.23
N GLU A 751 -49.64 8.80 36.50
CA GLU A 751 -49.67 9.32 37.87
C GLU A 751 -51.01 9.09 38.56
N SER A 752 -52.12 9.21 37.83
CA SER A 752 -53.45 8.87 38.37
C SER A 752 -53.60 7.38 38.65
N TRP A 753 -53.05 6.51 37.80
CA TRP A 753 -53.06 5.06 38.00
C TRP A 753 -52.29 4.65 39.25
N LEU A 754 -51.12 5.25 39.48
CA LEU A 754 -50.26 4.98 40.64
C LEU A 754 -50.85 5.47 41.98
N ARG A 755 -51.91 6.29 41.98
CA ARG A 755 -52.57 6.81 43.19
C ARG A 755 -53.86 6.06 43.57
N ARG A 756 -54.31 5.09 42.77
CA ARG A 756 -55.51 4.29 43.08
C ARG A 756 -55.12 3.08 43.92
N ASP A 757 -56.02 2.66 44.81
CA ASP A 757 -55.82 1.51 45.69
C ASP A 757 -55.52 0.23 44.90
N GLU A 758 -54.43 -0.46 45.26
CA GLU A 758 -53.91 -1.64 44.55
C GLU A 758 -54.96 -2.76 44.43
N ASP A 759 -55.86 -2.85 45.42
CA ASP A 759 -56.94 -3.84 45.49
C ASP A 759 -57.98 -3.72 44.36
N ILE A 760 -58.07 -2.56 43.69
CA ILE A 760 -59.10 -2.30 42.65
C ILE A 760 -58.52 -2.39 41.23
N VAL A 761 -57.25 -2.02 41.03
CA VAL A 761 -56.68 -1.82 39.68
C VAL A 761 -55.52 -2.78 39.36
N GLY A 762 -55.03 -3.51 40.36
CA GLY A 762 -53.91 -4.44 40.23
C GLY A 762 -52.54 -3.76 40.16
N ASN A 763 -51.48 -4.52 40.42
CA ASN A 763 -50.11 -4.00 40.57
C ASN A 763 -49.42 -3.61 39.24
N GLU A 764 -50.01 -3.97 38.09
CA GLU A 764 -49.38 -3.78 36.78
C GLU A 764 -50.27 -3.00 35.82
N VAL A 765 -49.67 -2.05 35.11
CA VAL A 765 -50.35 -1.26 34.08
C VAL A 765 -50.76 -2.17 32.91
N PRO A 766 -52.01 -2.10 32.42
CA PRO A 766 -52.48 -2.93 31.31
C PRO A 766 -51.63 -2.77 30.05
N THR A 767 -51.47 -3.86 29.30
CA THR A 767 -50.67 -3.85 28.06
C THR A 767 -51.26 -2.95 26.97
N THR A 768 -52.58 -2.68 27.04
CA THR A 768 -53.30 -1.79 26.11
C THR A 768 -53.20 -0.30 26.46
N PHE A 769 -52.52 0.05 27.56
CA PHE A 769 -52.49 1.41 28.08
C PHE A 769 -52.03 2.44 27.03
N PHE A 770 -51.03 2.11 26.21
CA PHE A 770 -50.47 3.03 25.19
C PHE A 770 -51.03 2.84 23.78
N ASP A 771 -52.14 2.11 23.60
CA ASP A 771 -52.66 1.76 22.26
C ASP A 771 -53.04 2.99 21.42
N GLU A 772 -53.63 4.02 22.04
CA GLU A 772 -54.00 5.27 21.34
C GLU A 772 -52.76 6.01 20.82
N PHE A 773 -51.70 6.06 21.64
CA PHE A 773 -50.42 6.63 21.22
C PHE A 773 -49.77 5.79 20.11
N GLN A 774 -49.84 4.47 20.21
CA GLN A 774 -49.29 3.56 19.20
C GLN A 774 -50.01 3.68 17.85
N ALA A 775 -51.35 3.82 17.87
CA ALA A 775 -52.15 4.08 16.68
C ALA A 775 -51.79 5.44 16.08
N ALA A 776 -51.66 6.49 16.91
CA ALA A 776 -51.27 7.81 16.44
C ALA A 776 -49.85 7.84 15.82
N LEU A 777 -48.92 7.01 16.29
CA LEU A 777 -47.60 6.81 15.66
C LEU A 777 -47.70 6.14 14.27
N LEU A 778 -48.74 5.34 14.04
CA LEU A 778 -48.98 4.70 12.75
C LEU A 778 -49.74 5.60 11.77
N GLU A 779 -50.48 6.59 12.27
CA GLU A 779 -51.20 7.59 11.46
C GLU A 779 -50.36 8.81 11.09
N ALA A 780 -49.41 9.21 11.94
CA ALA A 780 -48.49 10.35 11.72
C ALA A 780 -47.41 10.08 10.67
#